data_AF-A0A950PYB4-F1
#
_entry.id   AF-A0A950PYB4-F1
#
_cell.length_a   1.000
_cell.length_b   1.000
_cell.length_c   1.000
_cell.angle_alpha   90.00
_cell.angle_beta   90.00
_cell.angle_gamma   90.00
#
_symmetry.space_group_name_H-M   'P 1'
#
loop_
_entity.id
_entity.type
_entity.pdbx_description
1 polymer ?
#
loop_
_entity_poly.entity_id
_entity_poly.type
_entity_poly.pdbx_seq_one_letter_code
_entity_poly.pdbx_strand_id
1 'polypeptide(L)'
;MKRWRQRVAVAVAAVLAVPLFSGTSRAAPPLPEPGFVHPLAPSPCTVDRGNTYEAAQYKQEGWAGPNYERYHGACQRLHFAFGPIHVRPGQNDVIIQPITIEKPAYDGYVTRLSPNLVRADGSVPPIEEIHLHHGVWYSLNGNYGNSAFFASGEEKTIFDLPRGYGMPVKATDTWQLLYMVHNQRSQPDNVWITYDVDYVAKDVAEKTVGLRPALPLWLDVRPSTYPVFNVQRKYGHKDPVTGHYVCTWPNEKTADFDPWGKTFTGQGAAGNGTGTPYRLPARGKPYAQVPNFQGGTIIGIGGHLHPGGLDVDVDLQRAAERRRIFTSEAHYWNWKTPTKEGGPPTSWDLSMSVTGLPRWGVHVEPGDTIWMSATYDAETQSTYEDMGIAVAWLAPDGSNGPTAPGLDPIKAPADTSEACTSGGLRAPTPTLCDKGTVTHGHMAEANHHGGPNGTLPMRIGSPASRVEIAAFSYQPGDSGSATLSPGIPTVPLGGSLTFDNWDAAADIYHSVTACAYPCTGATGIAFPLADGRSSTGKPIEFDSGELGYGPPGNIGPAKQQPTWTLNVTAANGFEPGATYTYFCRIHPFMRGAFAVTAPGAHAPGASPPPGPTPGPAPPTAGGEWRSYGHDFANTRNQDDEHVIGRGNAARLAPAWTFSSQAAGGEGDFTGTPVVADGYVIAGSNRGWVFALNADSGQLVWKAKVPTGGINSTVAVDGGLVYAAVSAGGRPYVVALDEATGVLRWRSAPIDTQAGSDVYGSPVLFDGVVTIGVSGGAAELGPETERNVFHGSVVFLDAATGALLKKTWTIPTDQWAAGFAGASVWSTPAIDPSARLAYVGTGNPFQPEHKSPRADAILKIDMDRSHASFGEIVGAYQGTVETYETAMQRAPCFDTPGNPPPYYPQGAGSCGDMDLDFGAAPNLFRGADGKQLVGEGQKAGVYHVVETATMKGQWQTVVGPPSSVGGIVGSTAYDGKAVYGPVTVPGYVWSIGTSSHQIRWASPTGDGAHYGEPVAVANGVMYTVDLKGFLDGYDTSTGVPLLHRPIALGANTGTNSTNSWGGVSVARHTVYAATGITSQANGFIVAFRPDATENGGGGGGGGVPGLPGGPTIVAGPGAYVSTYLTPAMAVRVGQPLDFVNADLPQHDVVGVDLGPDGQPLFRSKLIGLGEVATVDGTNRLTPGKTYTFYCSIHPGMRGTLIATP
;
A
#
# COMPACT_ATOMS: atom_id res chain seq x y z
N MET A 1 -3.42 36.98 -67.87
CA MET A 1 -1.95 36.97 -67.99
C MET A 1 -1.29 37.09 -66.62
N LYS A 2 -0.65 36.00 -66.17
CA LYS A 2 0.57 35.91 -65.36
C LYS A 2 0.42 36.14 -63.83
N ARG A 3 0.98 35.32 -62.93
CA ARG A 3 1.72 34.03 -62.99
C ARG A 3 1.85 33.52 -61.52
N TRP A 4 1.60 32.21 -61.27
CA TRP A 4 2.39 31.24 -60.47
C TRP A 4 2.56 31.47 -58.94
N ARG A 5 2.44 30.53 -57.97
CA ARG A 5 2.56 29.04 -57.88
C ARG A 5 1.97 28.51 -56.53
N GLN A 6 1.32 27.32 -56.59
CA GLN A 6 1.37 26.13 -55.67
C GLN A 6 0.97 26.26 -54.16
N ARG A 7 0.30 25.31 -53.46
CA ARG A 7 -0.07 23.86 -53.64
C ARG A 7 -1.14 23.41 -52.59
N VAL A 8 -2.09 22.54 -53.03
CA VAL A 8 -2.67 21.30 -52.40
C VAL A 8 -3.51 21.48 -51.09
N ALA A 9 -4.76 20.98 -50.94
CA ALA A 9 -5.38 19.68 -51.27
C ALA A 9 -6.93 19.75 -51.35
N VAL A 10 -7.59 18.87 -52.13
CA VAL A 10 -8.88 18.18 -51.84
C VAL A 10 -9.05 17.05 -52.87
N ALA A 11 -9.45 15.83 -52.46
CA ALA A 11 -10.66 15.12 -52.96
C ALA A 11 -10.67 13.61 -52.73
N VAL A 12 -11.91 13.12 -52.61
CA VAL A 12 -12.43 11.84 -52.13
C VAL A 12 -12.91 10.94 -53.29
N ALA A 13 -12.91 9.62 -53.03
CA ALA A 13 -13.70 8.52 -53.62
C ALA A 13 -13.47 8.07 -55.08
N ALA A 14 -13.13 6.79 -55.30
CA ALA A 14 -14.09 5.68 -55.49
C ALA A 14 -13.43 4.37 -56.01
N VAL A 15 -14.14 3.24 -55.77
CA VAL A 15 -14.16 1.92 -56.49
C VAL A 15 -13.11 0.84 -56.15
N LEU A 16 -13.54 -0.30 -55.56
CA LEU A 16 -13.67 -1.64 -56.21
C LEU A 16 -13.92 -2.77 -55.19
N ALA A 17 -14.91 -3.61 -55.49
CA ALA A 17 -15.30 -4.82 -54.76
C ALA A 17 -14.93 -6.08 -55.56
N VAL A 18 -14.35 -7.10 -54.92
CA VAL A 18 -14.42 -8.55 -55.27
C VAL A 18 -14.14 -9.40 -54.01
N PRO A 19 -14.48 -10.70 -53.95
CA PRO A 19 -15.48 -11.31 -53.08
C PRO A 19 -14.91 -11.92 -51.79
N LEU A 20 -15.65 -11.79 -50.67
CA LEU A 20 -15.37 -12.54 -49.44
C LEU A 20 -15.71 -14.02 -49.65
N PHE A 21 -14.69 -14.86 -49.68
CA PHE A 21 -14.85 -16.29 -49.48
C PHE A 21 -15.33 -16.54 -48.05
N SER A 22 -16.50 -17.17 -47.96
CA SER A 22 -17.06 -17.79 -46.77
C SER A 22 -16.11 -18.87 -46.24
N GLY A 23 -15.57 -18.65 -45.05
CA GLY A 23 -14.79 -19.60 -44.29
C GLY A 23 -14.81 -19.20 -42.82
N THR A 24 -15.83 -19.65 -42.10
CA THR A 24 -15.95 -19.51 -40.66
C THR A 24 -14.84 -20.31 -39.96
N SER A 25 -13.69 -19.69 -39.67
CA SER A 25 -12.89 -20.12 -38.53
C SER A 25 -13.37 -19.34 -37.31
N ARG A 26 -14.15 -19.99 -36.45
CA ARG A 26 -14.34 -19.54 -35.06
C ARG A 26 -12.94 -19.29 -34.49
N ALA A 27 -12.60 -18.03 -34.20
CA ALA A 27 -11.46 -17.74 -33.36
C ALA A 27 -11.68 -18.51 -32.04
N ALA A 28 -10.72 -19.35 -31.67
CA ALA A 28 -10.78 -20.06 -30.40
C ALA A 28 -10.85 -19.01 -29.27
N PRO A 29 -11.64 -19.26 -28.20
CA PRO A 29 -11.58 -18.42 -27.02
C PRO A 29 -10.13 -18.38 -26.50
N PRO A 30 -9.73 -17.30 -25.78
CA PRO A 30 -8.38 -17.14 -25.26
C PRO A 30 -7.94 -18.42 -24.54
N LEU A 31 -6.70 -18.84 -24.81
CA LEU A 31 -6.11 -19.96 -24.10
C LEU A 31 -5.90 -19.55 -22.63
N PRO A 32 -6.15 -20.47 -21.68
CA PRO A 32 -6.04 -20.18 -20.25
C PRO A 32 -4.63 -19.75 -19.86
N GLU A 33 -4.53 -19.00 -18.75
CA GLU A 33 -3.27 -18.75 -18.05
C GLU A 33 -2.50 -20.07 -17.82
N PRO A 34 -1.17 -20.09 -17.96
CA PRO A 34 -0.38 -21.28 -17.66
C PRO A 34 -0.52 -21.68 -16.17
N GLY A 35 -0.97 -22.92 -15.90
CA GLY A 35 -0.93 -23.51 -14.55
C GLY A 35 -2.26 -23.93 -13.92
N PHE A 36 -3.40 -23.70 -14.60
CA PHE A 36 -4.71 -24.13 -14.10
C PHE A 36 -5.01 -25.61 -14.43
N VAL A 37 -5.50 -26.39 -13.45
CA VAL A 37 -5.74 -27.85 -13.60
C VAL A 37 -6.99 -28.18 -14.44
N HIS A 38 -7.93 -27.24 -14.58
CA HIS A 38 -9.18 -27.45 -15.32
C HIS A 38 -9.21 -26.74 -16.68
N PRO A 39 -9.85 -27.30 -17.72
CA PRO A 39 -9.97 -26.62 -19.01
C PRO A 39 -10.92 -25.43 -18.89
N LEU A 40 -10.46 -24.21 -19.20
CA LEU A 40 -11.34 -23.03 -19.40
C LEU A 40 -12.07 -23.05 -20.77
N ALA A 41 -12.12 -24.21 -21.41
CA ALA A 41 -12.80 -24.38 -22.69
C ALA A 41 -14.32 -24.31 -22.48
N PRO A 42 -15.08 -23.57 -23.30
CA PRO A 42 -16.52 -23.53 -23.20
C PRO A 42 -17.14 -24.92 -23.19
N SER A 43 -18.07 -25.14 -22.28
CA SER A 43 -18.79 -26.41 -22.13
C SER A 43 -20.29 -26.23 -22.41
N PRO A 44 -21.06 -27.30 -22.67
CA PRO A 44 -22.51 -27.20 -22.76
C PRO A 44 -23.13 -26.73 -21.42
N CYS A 45 -24.21 -25.94 -21.46
CA CYS A 45 -24.89 -25.44 -20.27
C CYS A 45 -25.71 -26.54 -19.55
N THR A 46 -25.03 -27.54 -18.98
CA THR A 46 -25.65 -28.65 -18.25
C THR A 46 -25.75 -28.37 -16.76
N VAL A 47 -26.72 -29.01 -16.10
CA VAL A 47 -26.85 -28.97 -14.63
C VAL A 47 -25.59 -29.48 -13.94
N ASP A 48 -25.20 -28.85 -12.83
CA ASP A 48 -24.22 -29.44 -11.91
C ASP A 48 -24.85 -30.64 -11.19
N ARG A 49 -24.31 -31.84 -11.42
CA ARG A 49 -24.83 -33.08 -10.83
C ARG A 49 -24.53 -33.20 -9.33
N GLY A 50 -23.56 -32.45 -8.81
CA GLY A 50 -23.26 -32.35 -7.39
C GLY A 50 -24.24 -31.45 -6.64
N ASN A 51 -24.94 -30.55 -7.35
CA ASN A 51 -25.89 -29.61 -6.77
C ASN A 51 -27.35 -30.06 -7.00
N THR A 52 -27.91 -30.72 -5.99
CA THR A 52 -29.30 -31.23 -6.04
C THR A 52 -30.36 -30.12 -6.07
N TYR A 53 -30.04 -28.92 -5.58
CA TYR A 53 -30.95 -27.77 -5.55
C TYR A 53 -31.07 -27.14 -6.93
N GLU A 54 -29.95 -26.92 -7.61
CA GLU A 54 -29.93 -26.48 -9.01
C GLU A 54 -30.66 -27.49 -9.91
N ALA A 55 -30.46 -28.80 -9.70
CA ALA A 55 -31.17 -29.83 -10.45
C ALA A 55 -32.70 -29.80 -10.22
N ALA A 56 -33.15 -29.53 -9.00
CA ALA A 56 -34.58 -29.36 -8.70
C ALA A 56 -35.16 -28.14 -9.41
N GLN A 57 -34.46 -27.01 -9.40
CA GLN A 57 -34.84 -25.78 -10.10
C GLN A 57 -34.94 -26.01 -11.61
N TYR A 58 -33.96 -26.69 -12.22
CA TYR A 58 -33.98 -26.96 -13.66
C TYR A 58 -35.18 -27.83 -14.05
N LYS A 59 -35.53 -28.80 -13.22
CA LYS A 59 -36.74 -29.62 -13.40
C LYS A 59 -38.02 -28.79 -13.29
N GLN A 60 -38.09 -27.86 -12.32
CA GLN A 60 -39.25 -26.96 -12.15
C GLN A 60 -39.42 -26.00 -13.33
N GLU A 61 -38.32 -25.53 -13.92
CA GLU A 61 -38.33 -24.72 -15.16
C GLU A 61 -38.75 -25.51 -16.42
N GLY A 62 -38.81 -26.84 -16.31
CA GLY A 62 -39.17 -27.72 -17.40
C GLY A 62 -38.04 -27.95 -18.41
N TRP A 63 -36.78 -27.89 -17.97
CA TRP A 63 -35.65 -28.42 -18.74
C TRP A 63 -35.71 -29.97 -18.73
N ALA A 64 -35.40 -30.61 -19.86
CA ALA A 64 -35.55 -32.06 -20.05
C ALA A 64 -34.37 -32.66 -20.85
N GLY A 65 -34.11 -33.96 -20.68
CA GLY A 65 -33.01 -34.69 -21.34
C GLY A 65 -32.06 -35.36 -20.32
N PRO A 66 -31.11 -36.21 -20.75
CA PRO A 66 -30.22 -36.95 -19.84
C PRO A 66 -29.26 -36.05 -19.03
N ASN A 67 -29.06 -34.80 -19.45
CA ASN A 67 -28.11 -33.85 -18.84
C ASN A 67 -28.74 -32.51 -18.41
N TYR A 68 -30.07 -32.34 -18.54
CA TYR A 68 -30.77 -31.07 -18.23
C TYR A 68 -30.05 -29.83 -18.81
N GLU A 69 -29.80 -29.80 -20.13
CA GLU A 69 -29.06 -28.72 -20.79
C GLU A 69 -29.96 -27.50 -21.06
N ARG A 70 -29.55 -26.31 -20.61
CA ARG A 70 -30.26 -25.03 -20.90
C ARG A 70 -30.04 -24.65 -22.35
N TYR A 71 -31.14 -24.30 -23.04
CA TYR A 71 -31.14 -23.91 -24.46
C TYR A 71 -30.22 -24.81 -25.33
N HIS A 72 -30.52 -26.10 -25.35
CA HIS A 72 -29.70 -27.15 -25.97
C HIS A 72 -29.09 -26.74 -27.34
N GLY A 73 -27.76 -26.80 -27.43
CA GLY A 73 -26.99 -26.44 -28.62
C GLY A 73 -26.88 -24.94 -28.93
N ALA A 74 -27.58 -24.08 -28.19
CA ALA A 74 -27.54 -22.62 -28.30
C ALA A 74 -26.78 -21.95 -27.14
N CYS A 75 -26.82 -22.53 -25.94
CA CYS A 75 -26.10 -22.02 -24.77
C CYS A 75 -24.70 -22.63 -24.65
N GLN A 76 -23.75 -21.80 -24.22
CA GLN A 76 -22.40 -22.20 -23.86
C GLN A 76 -22.07 -21.71 -22.44
N ARG A 77 -21.56 -22.60 -21.59
CA ARG A 77 -20.97 -22.23 -20.30
C ARG A 77 -19.54 -21.81 -20.53
N LEU A 78 -19.26 -20.55 -20.22
CA LEU A 78 -17.95 -19.95 -20.27
C LEU A 78 -17.35 -20.00 -18.87
N HIS A 79 -16.06 -20.33 -18.77
CA HIS A 79 -15.34 -20.47 -17.51
C HIS A 79 -14.31 -19.34 -17.44
N PHE A 80 -14.43 -18.48 -16.45
CA PHE A 80 -13.52 -17.36 -16.25
C PHE A 80 -12.80 -17.50 -14.91
N ALA A 81 -11.57 -17.00 -14.86
CA ALA A 81 -10.76 -16.95 -13.66
C ALA A 81 -10.08 -15.58 -13.54
N PHE A 82 -10.00 -15.08 -12.32
CA PHE A 82 -9.28 -13.86 -11.98
C PHE A 82 -8.31 -14.16 -10.83
N GLY A 83 -7.01 -14.06 -11.11
CA GLY A 83 -5.93 -14.31 -10.15
C GLY A 83 -4.58 -14.53 -10.88
N PRO A 84 -3.52 -14.99 -10.18
CA PRO A 84 -3.48 -15.23 -8.74
C PRO A 84 -3.72 -13.95 -7.95
N ILE A 85 -4.67 -14.01 -7.02
CA ILE A 85 -4.85 -13.03 -5.95
C ILE A 85 -3.93 -13.45 -4.82
N HIS A 86 -2.89 -12.66 -4.57
CA HIS A 86 -2.06 -12.84 -3.40
C HIS A 86 -2.80 -12.32 -2.17
N VAL A 87 -3.21 -13.23 -1.29
CA VAL A 87 -3.96 -12.89 -0.07
C VAL A 87 -2.97 -12.74 1.07
N ARG A 88 -2.85 -11.53 1.62
CA ARG A 88 -1.96 -11.22 2.74
C ARG A 88 -2.44 -11.91 4.02
N PRO A 89 -1.56 -12.16 5.01
CA PRO A 89 -1.99 -12.57 6.35
C PRO A 89 -3.00 -11.57 6.92
N GLY A 90 -4.12 -12.05 7.47
CA GLY A 90 -5.12 -11.19 8.14
C GLY A 90 -5.86 -10.23 7.22
N GLN A 91 -5.80 -10.46 5.91
CA GLN A 91 -6.43 -9.58 4.94
C GLN A 91 -7.93 -9.51 5.18
N ASN A 92 -8.44 -8.28 5.37
CA ASN A 92 -9.84 -7.95 5.62
C ASN A 92 -10.23 -6.66 4.88
N ASP A 93 -9.70 -6.48 3.66
CA ASP A 93 -9.86 -5.25 2.89
C ASP A 93 -10.81 -5.43 1.70
N VAL A 94 -11.71 -4.46 1.51
CA VAL A 94 -12.42 -4.30 0.25
C VAL A 94 -11.47 -3.68 -0.78
N ILE A 95 -11.14 -4.41 -1.83
CA ILE A 95 -10.35 -3.89 -2.95
C ILE A 95 -11.31 -3.20 -3.94
N ILE A 96 -11.42 -1.87 -3.81
CA ILE A 96 -12.33 -1.01 -4.62
C ILE A 96 -11.65 -0.51 -5.91
N GLN A 97 -10.38 -0.86 -6.15
CA GLN A 97 -9.68 -0.42 -7.36
C GLN A 97 -10.32 -1.05 -8.62
N PRO A 98 -10.45 -0.31 -9.74
CA PRO A 98 -11.07 -0.84 -10.95
C PRO A 98 -10.23 -1.90 -11.62
N ILE A 99 -10.58 -3.16 -11.34
CA ILE A 99 -9.99 -4.33 -11.98
C ILE A 99 -10.93 -4.81 -13.07
N THR A 100 -10.53 -4.61 -14.31
CA THR A 100 -11.28 -5.13 -15.45
C THR A 100 -11.10 -6.65 -15.50
N ILE A 101 -12.21 -7.38 -15.55
CA ILE A 101 -12.23 -8.85 -15.62
C ILE A 101 -12.78 -9.35 -16.95
N GLU A 102 -12.54 -10.62 -17.24
CA GLU A 102 -13.04 -11.27 -18.44
C GLU A 102 -14.59 -11.30 -18.50
N LYS A 103 -15.10 -11.43 -19.72
CA LYS A 103 -16.54 -11.49 -20.00
C LYS A 103 -16.78 -12.17 -21.34
N PRO A 104 -18.04 -12.48 -21.72
CA PRO A 104 -18.34 -12.91 -23.08
C PRO A 104 -17.78 -11.93 -24.13
N ALA A 105 -17.03 -12.46 -25.09
CA ALA A 105 -16.33 -11.68 -26.11
C ALA A 105 -17.25 -11.06 -27.17
N TYR A 106 -18.47 -11.58 -27.30
CA TYR A 106 -19.43 -11.18 -28.34
C TYR A 106 -20.75 -10.73 -27.73
N ASP A 107 -21.52 -9.96 -28.50
CA ASP A 107 -22.88 -9.57 -28.14
C ASP A 107 -23.76 -10.80 -27.89
N GLY A 108 -24.48 -10.82 -26.77
CA GLY A 108 -25.38 -11.91 -26.41
C GLY A 108 -26.07 -11.71 -25.08
N TYR A 109 -26.47 -12.82 -24.46
CA TYR A 109 -27.27 -12.85 -23.24
C TYR A 109 -26.67 -13.81 -22.22
N VAL A 110 -26.49 -13.34 -20.99
CA VAL A 110 -26.12 -14.15 -19.83
C VAL A 110 -27.38 -14.64 -19.12
N THR A 111 -27.47 -15.93 -18.84
CA THR A 111 -28.65 -16.55 -18.22
C THR A 111 -28.39 -17.17 -16.85
N ARG A 112 -27.11 -17.37 -16.50
CA ARG A 112 -26.66 -17.88 -15.19
C ARG A 112 -25.26 -17.35 -14.90
N LEU A 113 -24.98 -17.07 -13.62
CA LEU A 113 -23.64 -16.77 -13.14
C LEU A 113 -23.39 -17.52 -11.82
N SER A 114 -22.27 -18.23 -11.71
CA SER A 114 -21.90 -19.01 -10.52
C SER A 114 -20.43 -18.77 -10.16
N PRO A 115 -20.14 -18.09 -9.03
CA PRO A 115 -18.77 -17.81 -8.60
C PRO A 115 -18.19 -18.90 -7.68
N ASN A 116 -16.87 -18.93 -7.54
CA ASN A 116 -16.13 -19.76 -6.59
C ASN A 116 -14.75 -19.14 -6.29
N LEU A 117 -14.05 -19.67 -5.27
CA LEU A 117 -12.68 -19.32 -4.90
C LEU A 117 -11.83 -20.59 -4.86
N VAL A 118 -10.75 -20.65 -5.64
CA VAL A 118 -9.92 -21.85 -5.77
C VAL A 118 -8.44 -21.55 -5.64
N ARG A 119 -7.63 -22.55 -5.26
CA ARG A 119 -6.17 -22.53 -5.39
C ARG A 119 -5.73 -22.99 -6.77
N ALA A 120 -4.44 -22.87 -7.06
CA ALA A 120 -3.84 -23.29 -8.34
C ALA A 120 -4.10 -24.76 -8.68
N ASP A 121 -4.21 -25.63 -7.68
CA ASP A 121 -4.50 -27.07 -7.84
C ASP A 121 -5.99 -27.39 -8.05
N GLY A 122 -6.86 -26.37 -8.05
CA GLY A 122 -8.31 -26.51 -8.16
C GLY A 122 -9.02 -26.77 -6.83
N SER A 123 -8.30 -26.87 -5.71
CA SER A 123 -8.91 -27.03 -4.39
C SER A 123 -9.59 -25.75 -3.92
N VAL A 124 -10.76 -25.88 -3.29
CA VAL A 124 -11.43 -24.76 -2.60
C VAL A 124 -10.85 -24.66 -1.18
N PRO A 125 -10.32 -23.50 -0.75
CA PRO A 125 -9.85 -23.32 0.62
C PRO A 125 -10.94 -23.58 1.66
N PRO A 126 -10.60 -24.16 2.82
CA PRO A 126 -11.53 -24.21 3.95
C PRO A 126 -12.02 -22.82 4.33
N ILE A 127 -13.33 -22.69 4.56
CA ILE A 127 -13.98 -21.38 4.71
C ILE A 127 -13.46 -20.61 5.92
N GLU A 128 -13.08 -21.28 7.00
CA GLU A 128 -12.53 -20.64 8.20
C GLU A 128 -11.07 -20.19 8.03
N GLU A 129 -10.37 -20.66 6.99
CA GLU A 129 -9.02 -20.23 6.68
C GLU A 129 -9.04 -19.04 5.71
N ILE A 130 -9.66 -19.25 4.54
CA ILE A 130 -9.73 -18.27 3.46
C ILE A 130 -11.06 -18.42 2.72
N HIS A 131 -11.76 -17.32 2.49
CA HIS A 131 -13.01 -17.33 1.74
C HIS A 131 -13.22 -16.04 0.97
N LEU A 132 -14.07 -16.13 -0.06
CA LEU A 132 -14.59 -14.97 -0.77
C LEU A 132 -15.66 -14.33 0.10
N HIS A 133 -15.35 -13.20 0.73
CA HIS A 133 -16.31 -12.46 1.56
C HIS A 133 -17.24 -11.60 0.71
N HIS A 134 -16.67 -10.93 -0.28
CA HIS A 134 -17.44 -10.20 -1.28
C HIS A 134 -16.88 -10.44 -2.68
N GLY A 135 -17.75 -10.67 -3.64
CA GLY A 135 -17.52 -10.51 -5.06
C GLY A 135 -18.69 -9.74 -5.65
N VAL A 136 -18.45 -8.57 -6.20
CA VAL A 136 -19.47 -7.72 -6.84
C VAL A 136 -19.01 -7.40 -8.26
N TRP A 137 -19.82 -7.81 -9.24
CA TRP A 137 -19.55 -7.59 -10.65
C TRP A 137 -20.25 -6.32 -11.12
N TYR A 138 -19.47 -5.40 -11.67
CA TYR A 138 -19.87 -4.10 -12.18
C TYR A 138 -19.72 -4.05 -13.70
N SER A 139 -20.56 -3.26 -14.36
CA SER A 139 -20.35 -2.89 -15.75
C SER A 139 -19.97 -1.42 -15.86
N LEU A 140 -18.80 -1.15 -16.43
CA LEU A 140 -18.27 0.16 -16.76
C LEU A 140 -18.60 0.51 -18.21
N ASN A 141 -19.12 1.71 -18.43
CA ASN A 141 -19.48 2.26 -19.75
C ASN A 141 -20.46 1.38 -20.56
N GLY A 142 -21.16 0.45 -19.90
CA GLY A 142 -21.97 -0.59 -20.54
C GLY A 142 -23.49 -0.37 -20.51
N ASN A 143 -24.21 -1.33 -21.08
CA ASN A 143 -25.66 -1.31 -21.38
C ASN A 143 -26.64 -1.09 -20.22
N TYR A 144 -26.15 -1.16 -18.98
CA TYR A 144 -26.97 -1.06 -17.77
C TYR A 144 -26.50 0.03 -16.81
N GLY A 145 -25.69 0.98 -17.31
CA GLY A 145 -25.39 2.26 -16.68
C GLY A 145 -24.55 2.13 -15.41
N ASN A 146 -23.22 2.06 -15.56
CA ASN A 146 -22.21 2.11 -14.48
C ASN A 146 -22.69 1.55 -13.13
N SER A 147 -23.15 0.29 -13.11
CA SER A 147 -23.83 -0.31 -11.96
C SER A 147 -23.40 -1.74 -11.70
N ALA A 148 -23.54 -2.16 -10.44
CA ALA A 148 -23.41 -3.55 -10.03
C ALA A 148 -24.57 -4.37 -10.62
N PHE A 149 -24.25 -5.54 -11.15
CA PHE A 149 -25.24 -6.44 -11.76
C PHE A 149 -25.29 -7.83 -11.14
N PHE A 150 -24.30 -8.21 -10.34
CA PHE A 150 -24.28 -9.48 -9.62
C PHE A 150 -23.40 -9.36 -8.37
N ALA A 151 -23.78 -10.07 -7.30
CA ALA A 151 -22.98 -10.16 -6.08
C ALA A 151 -23.10 -11.55 -5.45
N SER A 152 -22.05 -11.97 -4.76
CA SER A 152 -21.97 -13.19 -3.97
C SER A 152 -20.86 -13.06 -2.94
N GLY A 153 -20.97 -13.74 -1.81
CA GLY A 153 -19.91 -13.90 -0.82
C GLY A 153 -19.70 -15.37 -0.46
N GLU A 154 -19.55 -15.63 0.84
CA GLU A 154 -19.36 -16.95 1.43
C GLU A 154 -20.53 -17.87 1.17
N GLU A 155 -21.72 -17.30 1.09
CA GLU A 155 -22.95 -18.03 0.80
C GLU A 155 -23.01 -18.50 -0.66
N LYS A 156 -22.04 -18.17 -1.52
CA LYS A 156 -21.90 -18.63 -2.93
C LYS A 156 -23.20 -18.68 -3.73
N THR A 157 -24.06 -17.68 -3.55
CA THR A 157 -25.37 -17.63 -4.21
C THR A 157 -25.22 -17.77 -5.72
N ILE A 158 -25.82 -18.82 -6.29
CA ILE A 158 -25.86 -19.01 -7.73
C ILE A 158 -27.00 -18.16 -8.27
N PHE A 159 -26.70 -17.30 -9.23
CA PHE A 159 -27.73 -16.51 -9.87
C PHE A 159 -28.23 -17.19 -11.15
N ASP A 160 -29.55 -17.41 -11.20
CA ASP A 160 -30.22 -18.04 -12.34
C ASP A 160 -31.44 -17.23 -12.80
N LEU A 161 -31.45 -16.81 -14.07
CA LEU A 161 -32.60 -16.10 -14.66
C LEU A 161 -33.70 -17.06 -15.09
N PRO A 162 -34.99 -16.67 -14.96
CA PRO A 162 -36.10 -17.47 -15.46
C PRO A 162 -35.98 -17.81 -16.94
N ARG A 163 -36.38 -19.02 -17.31
CA ARG A 163 -36.43 -19.44 -18.72
C ARG A 163 -37.13 -18.41 -19.61
N GLY A 164 -36.42 -17.99 -20.66
CA GLY A 164 -36.88 -17.01 -21.66
C GLY A 164 -36.32 -15.60 -21.47
N TYR A 165 -35.54 -15.38 -20.42
CA TYR A 165 -34.90 -14.10 -20.14
C TYR A 165 -33.38 -14.23 -20.07
N GLY A 166 -32.67 -13.13 -20.30
CA GLY A 166 -31.23 -13.05 -20.16
C GLY A 166 -30.78 -11.62 -19.93
N MET A 167 -29.65 -11.44 -19.25
CA MET A 167 -28.98 -10.15 -19.15
C MET A 167 -28.26 -9.85 -20.48
N PRO A 168 -28.61 -8.78 -21.20
CA PRO A 168 -27.93 -8.42 -22.43
C PRO A 168 -26.50 -7.94 -22.16
N VAL A 169 -25.53 -8.48 -22.88
CA VAL A 169 -24.10 -8.13 -22.81
C VAL A 169 -23.61 -7.78 -24.20
N LYS A 170 -22.79 -6.72 -24.32
CA LYS A 170 -22.11 -6.34 -25.56
C LYS A 170 -20.64 -6.74 -25.54
N ALA A 171 -20.08 -6.94 -26.73
CA ALA A 171 -18.64 -7.07 -26.94
C ALA A 171 -17.86 -5.87 -26.36
N THR A 172 -18.45 -4.67 -26.42
CA THR A 172 -17.86 -3.40 -25.95
C THR A 172 -18.05 -3.09 -24.47
N ASP A 173 -18.81 -3.89 -23.72
CA ASP A 173 -18.95 -3.64 -22.28
C ASP A 173 -17.58 -3.80 -21.59
N THR A 174 -17.36 -3.12 -20.47
CA THR A 174 -16.19 -3.39 -19.60
C THR A 174 -16.73 -3.92 -18.29
N TRP A 175 -16.29 -5.11 -17.85
CA TRP A 175 -16.70 -5.66 -16.57
C TRP A 175 -15.62 -5.39 -15.54
N GLN A 176 -16.02 -4.96 -14.34
CA GLN A 176 -15.14 -4.75 -13.20
C GLN A 176 -15.54 -5.70 -12.07
N LEU A 177 -14.56 -6.21 -11.33
CA LEU A 177 -14.78 -6.94 -10.09
C LEU A 177 -14.32 -6.12 -8.90
N LEU A 178 -15.23 -5.86 -7.97
CA LEU A 178 -14.91 -5.46 -6.60
C LEU A 178 -14.93 -6.73 -5.77
N TYR A 179 -13.88 -6.99 -4.99
CA TYR A 179 -13.84 -8.17 -4.16
C TYR A 179 -13.20 -7.92 -2.80
N MET A 180 -13.55 -8.81 -1.87
CA MET A 180 -12.96 -8.96 -0.55
C MET A 180 -12.73 -10.45 -0.33
N VAL A 181 -11.48 -10.82 -0.07
CA VAL A 181 -11.09 -12.18 0.29
C VAL A 181 -10.52 -12.10 1.70
N HIS A 182 -11.15 -12.80 2.63
CA HIS A 182 -10.66 -12.90 3.99
C HIS A 182 -9.55 -13.93 4.07
N ASN A 183 -8.48 -13.60 4.79
CA ASN A 183 -7.50 -14.57 5.23
C ASN A 183 -7.36 -14.53 6.74
N GLN A 184 -7.92 -15.55 7.38
CA GLN A 184 -7.97 -15.66 8.84
C GLN A 184 -6.66 -16.20 9.46
N ARG A 185 -5.66 -16.46 8.62
CA ARG A 185 -4.38 -17.07 9.02
C ARG A 185 -3.24 -16.06 9.01
N SER A 186 -2.17 -16.44 9.71
CA SER A 186 -0.90 -15.70 9.72
C SER A 186 0.00 -15.98 8.51
N GLN A 187 -0.41 -16.88 7.62
CA GLN A 187 0.31 -17.20 6.38
C GLN A 187 -0.40 -16.59 5.17
N PRO A 188 0.35 -16.08 4.17
CA PRO A 188 -0.23 -15.69 2.90
C PRO A 188 -0.68 -16.91 2.10
N ASP A 189 -1.55 -16.70 1.11
CA ASP A 189 -1.96 -17.73 0.15
C ASP A 189 -2.20 -17.10 -1.23
N ASN A 190 -2.31 -17.94 -2.27
CA ASN A 190 -2.68 -17.50 -3.62
C ASN A 190 -3.97 -18.20 -4.04
N VAL A 191 -4.97 -17.39 -4.39
CA VAL A 191 -6.29 -17.88 -4.80
C VAL A 191 -6.75 -17.22 -6.09
N TRP A 192 -7.71 -17.83 -6.77
CA TRP A 192 -8.35 -17.29 -7.96
C TRP A 192 -9.85 -17.21 -7.68
N ILE A 193 -10.44 -16.06 -7.99
CA ILE A 193 -11.89 -15.95 -8.09
C ILE A 193 -12.28 -16.50 -9.46
N THR A 194 -13.01 -17.61 -9.46
CA THR A 194 -13.53 -18.22 -10.69
C THR A 194 -15.01 -17.95 -10.81
N TYR A 195 -15.52 -17.83 -12.03
CA TYR A 195 -16.96 -17.71 -12.25
C TYR A 195 -17.38 -18.31 -13.59
N ASP A 196 -18.45 -19.09 -13.53
CA ASP A 196 -19.07 -19.72 -14.68
C ASP A 196 -20.24 -18.88 -15.17
N VAL A 197 -20.28 -18.62 -16.48
CA VAL A 197 -21.30 -17.81 -17.15
C VAL A 197 -22.00 -18.64 -18.22
N ASP A 198 -23.31 -18.89 -18.07
CA ASP A 198 -24.11 -19.45 -19.15
C ASP A 198 -24.48 -18.34 -20.13
N TYR A 199 -24.07 -18.49 -21.39
CA TYR A 199 -24.14 -17.47 -22.42
C TYR A 199 -24.80 -17.97 -23.71
N VAL A 200 -25.68 -17.15 -24.28
CA VAL A 200 -26.30 -17.38 -25.59
C VAL A 200 -25.98 -16.21 -26.52
N ALA A 201 -25.37 -16.49 -27.67
CA ALA A 201 -25.00 -15.45 -28.65
C ALA A 201 -26.23 -14.71 -29.18
N LYS A 202 -26.12 -13.39 -29.41
CA LYS A 202 -27.25 -12.48 -29.70
C LYS A 202 -28.17 -12.96 -30.81
N ASP A 203 -27.63 -13.30 -31.98
CA ASP A 203 -28.45 -13.74 -33.11
C ASP A 203 -29.26 -15.02 -32.80
N VAL A 204 -28.65 -15.96 -32.06
CA VAL A 204 -29.31 -17.19 -31.63
C VAL A 204 -30.34 -16.90 -30.54
N ALA A 205 -29.96 -16.08 -29.56
CA ALA A 205 -30.81 -15.64 -28.46
C ALA A 205 -32.09 -14.95 -28.96
N GLU A 206 -31.99 -14.00 -29.88
CA GLU A 206 -33.14 -13.21 -30.35
C GLU A 206 -33.97 -13.95 -31.40
N LYS A 207 -33.34 -14.63 -32.37
CA LYS A 207 -34.05 -15.20 -33.54
C LYS A 207 -34.48 -16.65 -33.36
N THR A 208 -33.72 -17.43 -32.59
CA THR A 208 -33.96 -18.88 -32.45
C THR A 208 -34.57 -19.22 -31.09
N VAL A 209 -33.99 -18.68 -30.02
CA VAL A 209 -34.43 -18.95 -28.64
C VAL A 209 -35.56 -18.02 -28.20
N GLY A 210 -35.54 -16.76 -28.64
CA GLY A 210 -36.51 -15.73 -28.27
C GLY A 210 -36.30 -15.14 -26.87
N LEU A 211 -35.04 -14.96 -26.45
CA LEU A 211 -34.72 -14.34 -25.15
C LEU A 211 -35.13 -12.87 -25.09
N ARG A 212 -35.69 -12.48 -23.94
CA ARG A 212 -36.05 -11.11 -23.62
C ARG A 212 -35.04 -10.50 -22.65
N PRO A 213 -34.75 -9.19 -22.74
CA PRO A 213 -33.79 -8.53 -21.86
C PRO A 213 -34.29 -8.48 -20.42
N ALA A 214 -33.41 -8.81 -19.48
CA ALA A 214 -33.53 -8.58 -18.05
C ALA A 214 -32.41 -7.64 -17.61
N LEU A 215 -32.75 -6.57 -16.89
CA LEU A 215 -31.80 -5.53 -16.48
C LEU A 215 -31.62 -5.54 -14.96
N PRO A 216 -30.39 -5.41 -14.45
CA PRO A 216 -30.13 -5.48 -13.02
C PRO A 216 -30.64 -4.23 -12.27
N LEU A 217 -31.05 -4.44 -11.03
CA LEU A 217 -31.45 -3.42 -10.06
C LEU A 217 -30.77 -3.73 -8.73
N TRP A 218 -29.85 -2.86 -8.32
CA TRP A 218 -29.11 -2.97 -7.07
C TRP A 218 -29.88 -2.36 -5.90
N LEU A 219 -30.05 -3.12 -4.82
CA LEU A 219 -30.72 -2.70 -3.58
C LEU A 219 -29.74 -2.77 -2.41
N ASP A 220 -29.80 -1.75 -1.56
CA ASP A 220 -28.91 -1.59 -0.42
C ASP A 220 -29.70 -1.10 0.81
N VAL A 221 -29.37 -1.60 2.01
CA VAL A 221 -29.99 -1.15 3.26
C VAL A 221 -29.65 0.31 3.58
N ARG A 222 -28.58 0.88 3.00
CA ARG A 222 -28.21 2.30 3.17
C ARG A 222 -27.37 2.85 2.00
N PRO A 223 -27.39 4.16 1.71
CA PRO A 223 -26.57 4.73 0.64
C PRO A 223 -25.12 4.88 1.13
N SER A 224 -24.25 3.97 0.74
CA SER A 224 -22.83 4.01 1.11
C SER A 224 -22.00 3.32 0.04
N THR A 225 -20.73 3.71 -0.09
CA THR A 225 -19.74 2.91 -0.83
C THR A 225 -19.37 1.62 -0.09
N TYR A 226 -19.71 1.54 1.20
CA TYR A 226 -19.55 0.37 2.06
C TYR A 226 -20.76 0.28 3.03
N PRO A 227 -21.80 -0.52 2.71
CA PRO A 227 -23.12 -0.43 3.34
C PRO A 227 -23.31 -1.25 4.63
N VAL A 228 -22.29 -1.28 5.49
CA VAL A 228 -22.35 -2.04 6.74
C VAL A 228 -23.04 -1.27 7.88
N PHE A 229 -23.58 -2.02 8.84
CA PHE A 229 -24.11 -1.57 10.12
C PHE A 229 -23.62 -2.51 11.25
N ASN A 230 -24.05 -2.26 12.49
CA ASN A 230 -23.59 -3.03 13.65
C ASN A 230 -24.77 -3.61 14.41
N VAL A 231 -24.66 -4.87 14.82
CA VAL A 231 -25.61 -5.62 15.63
C VAL A 231 -24.92 -6.03 16.92
N GLN A 232 -25.42 -5.50 18.04
CA GLN A 232 -24.90 -5.81 19.37
C GLN A 232 -25.80 -6.80 20.08
N ARG A 233 -25.17 -7.64 20.91
CA ARG A 233 -25.92 -8.64 21.66
C ARG A 233 -26.96 -7.99 22.56
N LYS A 234 -28.17 -8.56 22.56
CA LYS A 234 -29.33 -8.11 23.36
C LYS A 234 -29.89 -6.73 22.99
N TYR A 235 -29.54 -6.18 21.83
CA TYR A 235 -30.24 -5.05 21.22
C TYR A 235 -31.44 -5.54 20.40
N GLY A 236 -32.30 -4.62 19.97
CA GLY A 236 -33.56 -4.96 19.29
C GLY A 236 -34.64 -5.46 20.25
N HIS A 237 -35.49 -6.38 19.78
CA HIS A 237 -36.61 -6.94 20.52
C HIS A 237 -36.43 -8.45 20.74
N LYS A 238 -37.20 -9.03 21.66
CA LYS A 238 -37.28 -10.49 21.79
C LYS A 238 -38.26 -11.03 20.77
N ASP A 239 -37.78 -11.88 19.88
CA ASP A 239 -38.62 -12.62 18.98
C ASP A 239 -39.58 -13.53 19.78
N PRO A 240 -40.90 -13.45 19.56
CA PRO A 240 -41.87 -14.17 20.37
C PRO A 240 -41.91 -15.68 20.09
N VAL A 241 -41.30 -16.15 18.99
CA VAL A 241 -41.31 -17.56 18.58
C VAL A 241 -40.11 -18.30 19.17
N THR A 242 -38.92 -17.74 18.98
CA THR A 242 -37.62 -18.30 19.39
C THR A 242 -37.22 -17.86 20.80
N GLY A 243 -37.70 -16.70 21.26
CA GLY A 243 -37.30 -16.08 22.52
C GLY A 243 -35.92 -15.39 22.47
N HIS A 244 -35.24 -15.43 21.32
CA HIS A 244 -33.95 -14.79 21.08
C HIS A 244 -34.13 -13.28 20.94
N TYR A 245 -33.11 -12.49 21.28
CA TYR A 245 -33.03 -11.12 20.79
C TYR A 245 -32.77 -11.11 19.29
N VAL A 246 -33.56 -10.33 18.56
CA VAL A 246 -33.39 -10.09 17.12
C VAL A 246 -33.45 -8.60 16.86
N CYS A 247 -32.84 -8.16 15.77
CA CYS A 247 -32.89 -6.77 15.38
C CYS A 247 -33.02 -6.60 13.87
N THR A 248 -33.88 -5.67 13.43
CA THR A 248 -34.11 -5.40 12.01
C THR A 248 -33.64 -4.00 11.65
N TRP A 249 -32.61 -3.87 10.81
CA TRP A 249 -32.12 -2.59 10.31
C TRP A 249 -32.85 -2.19 9.01
N PRO A 250 -33.22 -0.91 8.80
CA PRO A 250 -33.07 0.25 9.69
C PRO A 250 -34.25 0.47 10.64
N ASN A 251 -35.13 -0.52 10.80
CA ASN A 251 -36.39 -0.38 11.52
C ASN A 251 -36.21 -0.25 13.04
N GLU A 252 -35.13 -0.81 13.59
CA GLU A 252 -34.87 -0.92 15.03
C GLU A 252 -33.49 -0.41 15.44
N LYS A 253 -33.31 -0.22 16.75
CA LYS A 253 -32.01 0.04 17.35
C LYS A 253 -31.21 -1.26 17.46
N THR A 254 -30.20 -1.43 16.61
CA THR A 254 -29.37 -2.64 16.55
C THR A 254 -28.10 -2.56 17.41
N ALA A 255 -27.65 -1.35 17.79
CA ALA A 255 -26.43 -1.13 18.56
C ALA A 255 -26.40 0.26 19.25
N ASP A 256 -25.51 0.47 20.21
CA ASP A 256 -25.21 1.79 20.82
C ASP A 256 -24.12 2.59 20.07
N PHE A 257 -23.35 1.92 19.21
CA PHE A 257 -22.33 2.53 18.37
C PHE A 257 -22.33 1.88 16.99
N ASP A 258 -22.03 2.71 15.99
CA ASP A 258 -21.86 2.24 14.62
C ASP A 258 -20.61 1.36 14.47
N PRO A 259 -20.41 0.68 13.32
CA PRO A 259 -19.22 -0.15 13.10
C PRO A 259 -17.90 0.58 13.38
N TRP A 260 -17.85 1.92 13.23
CA TRP A 260 -16.68 2.76 13.44
C TRP A 260 -16.49 3.21 14.91
N GLY A 261 -17.29 2.69 15.84
CA GLY A 261 -17.22 3.00 17.26
C GLY A 261 -17.73 4.40 17.64
N LYS A 262 -18.42 5.10 16.73
CA LYS A 262 -19.05 6.39 17.03
C LYS A 262 -20.44 6.17 17.62
N THR A 263 -20.76 6.93 18.66
CA THR A 263 -22.14 7.04 19.17
C THR A 263 -22.99 7.81 18.15
N PHE A 264 -23.45 7.11 17.13
CA PHE A 264 -24.22 7.71 16.06
C PHE A 264 -25.69 7.90 16.49
N THR A 265 -26.14 9.17 16.60
CA THR A 265 -27.57 9.50 16.66
C THR A 265 -28.21 9.16 15.31
N GLY A 266 -28.79 7.97 15.21
CA GLY A 266 -29.41 7.42 14.01
C GLY A 266 -29.44 5.89 14.00
N GLN A 267 -28.59 5.24 14.80
CA GLN A 267 -28.78 3.84 15.19
C GLN A 267 -29.66 3.78 16.43
N GLY A 268 -30.95 4.07 16.28
CA GLY A 268 -31.89 3.81 17.37
C GLY A 268 -32.97 4.84 17.66
N ALA A 269 -33.76 5.17 16.66
CA ALA A 269 -35.18 5.43 16.90
C ALA A 269 -35.97 4.71 15.80
N ALA A 270 -37.09 4.09 16.16
CA ALA A 270 -38.02 3.51 15.19
C ALA A 270 -38.34 4.57 14.12
N GLY A 271 -38.05 4.27 12.86
CA GLY A 271 -38.29 5.17 11.73
C GLY A 271 -37.26 6.29 11.51
N ASN A 272 -36.06 6.24 12.10
CA ASN A 272 -35.03 7.28 11.94
C ASN A 272 -33.66 6.78 11.43
N GLY A 273 -33.50 5.49 11.12
CA GLY A 273 -32.41 5.06 10.26
C GLY A 273 -32.79 5.37 8.82
N THR A 274 -32.05 6.23 8.12
CA THR A 274 -32.36 6.53 6.71
C THR A 274 -31.90 5.39 5.82
N GLY A 275 -32.63 4.27 5.86
CA GLY A 275 -32.67 3.38 4.70
C GLY A 275 -33.03 4.22 3.49
N THR A 276 -32.26 4.10 2.42
CA THR A 276 -32.51 4.90 1.21
C THR A 276 -33.21 4.03 0.19
N PRO A 277 -34.50 4.28 -0.07
CA PRO A 277 -35.21 3.44 -0.99
C PRO A 277 -34.77 3.71 -2.43
N TYR A 278 -34.84 2.68 -3.26
CA TYR A 278 -34.60 2.80 -4.69
C TYR A 278 -35.87 3.27 -5.39
N ARG A 279 -35.87 4.49 -5.94
CA ARG A 279 -37.01 5.03 -6.69
C ARG A 279 -36.86 4.78 -8.19
N LEU A 280 -37.83 4.10 -8.79
CA LEU A 280 -37.84 3.87 -10.24
C LEU A 280 -38.01 5.18 -11.02
N PRO A 281 -37.38 5.32 -12.21
CA PRO A 281 -37.48 6.53 -13.01
C PRO A 281 -38.92 6.91 -13.36
N ALA A 282 -39.19 8.21 -13.47
CA ALA A 282 -40.49 8.70 -13.92
C ALA A 282 -40.77 8.28 -15.38
N ARG A 283 -42.04 8.15 -15.74
CA ARG A 283 -42.46 7.74 -17.09
C ARG A 283 -41.81 8.64 -18.13
N GLY A 284 -41.21 8.07 -19.16
CA GLY A 284 -40.52 8.87 -20.19
C GLY A 284 -39.04 9.14 -19.92
N LYS A 285 -38.53 8.85 -18.72
CA LYS A 285 -37.10 8.99 -18.40
C LYS A 285 -36.33 7.71 -18.76
N PRO A 286 -35.03 7.82 -19.05
CA PRO A 286 -34.22 6.65 -19.34
C PRO A 286 -34.03 5.79 -18.07
N TYR A 287 -34.03 4.47 -18.25
CA TYR A 287 -33.56 3.49 -17.28
C TYR A 287 -32.58 2.56 -17.98
N ALA A 288 -31.31 2.56 -17.59
CA ALA A 288 -30.27 1.83 -18.32
C ALA A 288 -30.31 2.17 -19.84
N GLN A 289 -30.24 1.17 -20.71
CA GLN A 289 -30.42 1.31 -22.15
C GLN A 289 -31.87 1.49 -22.64
N VAL A 290 -32.86 1.57 -21.75
CA VAL A 290 -34.26 1.84 -22.11
C VAL A 290 -34.46 3.36 -22.11
N PRO A 291 -34.46 4.05 -23.27
CA PRO A 291 -34.47 5.51 -23.32
C PRO A 291 -35.80 6.12 -22.83
N ASN A 292 -36.88 5.33 -22.89
CA ASN A 292 -38.23 5.74 -22.55
C ASN A 292 -38.87 4.69 -21.63
N PHE A 293 -38.54 4.73 -20.34
CA PHE A 293 -39.06 3.77 -19.36
C PHE A 293 -40.58 3.93 -19.15
N GLN A 294 -41.33 2.82 -19.27
CA GLN A 294 -42.79 2.79 -19.15
C GLN A 294 -43.31 1.99 -17.95
N GLY A 295 -42.42 1.27 -17.26
CA GLY A 295 -42.77 0.22 -16.30
C GLY A 295 -42.02 -1.08 -16.64
N GLY A 296 -42.30 -2.14 -15.90
CA GLY A 296 -41.74 -3.46 -16.16
C GLY A 296 -42.18 -4.50 -15.15
N THR A 297 -41.56 -5.66 -15.19
CA THR A 297 -41.76 -6.73 -14.21
C THR A 297 -40.43 -7.11 -13.59
N ILE A 298 -40.32 -7.06 -12.27
CA ILE A 298 -39.22 -7.70 -11.55
C ILE A 298 -39.45 -9.21 -11.63
N ILE A 299 -38.52 -9.92 -12.25
CA ILE A 299 -38.64 -11.35 -12.57
C ILE A 299 -37.74 -12.24 -11.70
N GLY A 300 -36.90 -11.64 -10.86
CA GLY A 300 -36.19 -12.36 -9.81
C GLY A 300 -35.47 -11.44 -8.84
N ILE A 301 -35.26 -11.92 -7.61
CA ILE A 301 -34.55 -11.24 -6.52
C ILE A 301 -33.72 -12.28 -5.74
N GLY A 302 -32.49 -11.92 -5.36
CA GLY A 302 -31.68 -12.67 -4.40
C GLY A 302 -31.00 -11.71 -3.41
N GLY A 303 -30.98 -12.09 -2.13
CA GLY A 303 -30.33 -11.33 -1.06
C GLY A 303 -28.94 -11.86 -0.72
N HIS A 304 -28.18 -11.06 0.05
CA HIS A 304 -26.91 -11.44 0.66
C HIS A 304 -26.80 -10.80 2.05
N LEU A 305 -26.27 -11.57 3.00
CA LEU A 305 -26.11 -11.24 4.42
C LEU A 305 -24.76 -11.74 4.93
N HIS A 306 -24.26 -11.11 5.99
CA HIS A 306 -23.17 -11.66 6.79
C HIS A 306 -23.72 -12.65 7.83
N PRO A 307 -22.86 -13.49 8.45
CA PRO A 307 -23.25 -14.37 9.54
C PRO A 307 -23.93 -13.61 10.68
N GLY A 308 -24.89 -14.27 11.28
CA GLY A 308 -25.85 -13.68 12.21
C GLY A 308 -27.11 -13.17 11.51
N GLY A 309 -27.06 -12.94 10.20
CA GLY A 309 -28.21 -12.51 9.41
C GLY A 309 -29.26 -13.60 9.28
N LEU A 310 -30.54 -13.24 9.38
CA LEU A 310 -31.67 -14.16 9.28
C LEU A 310 -32.42 -13.97 7.96
N ASP A 311 -32.66 -12.71 7.57
CA ASP A 311 -33.42 -12.39 6.37
C ASP A 311 -33.11 -11.01 5.79
N VAL A 312 -33.33 -10.89 4.47
CA VAL A 312 -33.41 -9.63 3.73
C VAL A 312 -34.82 -9.48 3.20
N ASP A 313 -35.46 -8.41 3.62
CA ASP A 313 -36.85 -8.09 3.35
C ASP A 313 -36.95 -6.99 2.30
N VAL A 314 -37.65 -7.24 1.20
CA VAL A 314 -37.84 -6.29 0.09
C VAL A 314 -39.32 -5.90 -0.02
N ASP A 315 -39.60 -4.62 0.16
CA ASP A 315 -40.95 -4.06 0.01
C ASP A 315 -41.06 -3.18 -1.23
N LEU A 316 -42.21 -3.21 -1.88
CA LEU A 316 -42.60 -2.22 -2.87
C LEU A 316 -43.59 -1.23 -2.26
N GLN A 317 -43.33 0.06 -2.48
CA GLN A 317 -44.24 1.15 -2.17
C GLN A 317 -44.75 1.82 -3.44
N ARG A 318 -46.08 1.88 -3.57
CA ARG A 318 -46.81 2.63 -4.60
C ARG A 318 -47.72 3.64 -3.92
N ALA A 319 -47.47 4.92 -4.19
CA ALA A 319 -48.14 6.02 -3.48
C ALA A 319 -48.03 5.87 -1.94
N ALA A 320 -49.15 5.79 -1.23
CA ALA A 320 -49.20 5.63 0.23
C ALA A 320 -49.16 4.17 0.70
N GLU A 321 -49.26 3.19 -0.21
CA GLU A 321 -49.35 1.78 0.12
C GLU A 321 -47.97 1.10 -0.02
N ARG A 322 -47.51 0.45 1.05
CA ARG A 322 -46.25 -0.32 1.09
C ARG A 322 -46.55 -1.78 1.37
N ARG A 323 -45.91 -2.68 0.63
CA ARG A 323 -46.16 -4.12 0.70
C ARG A 323 -44.91 -4.95 0.48
N ARG A 324 -44.71 -5.97 1.31
CA ARG A 324 -43.69 -7.02 1.13
C ARG A 324 -43.87 -7.71 -0.21
N ILE A 325 -42.80 -7.75 -1.00
CA ILE A 325 -42.77 -8.48 -2.28
C ILE A 325 -41.87 -9.70 -2.25
N PHE A 326 -40.85 -9.72 -1.37
CA PHE A 326 -39.96 -10.86 -1.21
C PHE A 326 -39.18 -10.78 0.12
N THR A 327 -38.89 -11.93 0.71
CA THR A 327 -38.00 -12.17 1.83
C THR A 327 -36.98 -13.23 1.40
N SER A 328 -35.72 -12.84 1.35
CA SER A 328 -34.58 -13.73 1.12
C SER A 328 -34.09 -14.22 2.49
N GLU A 329 -34.22 -15.51 2.76
CA GLU A 329 -33.92 -16.12 4.05
C GLU A 329 -32.53 -16.78 4.02
N ALA A 330 -31.81 -16.66 5.13
CA ALA A 330 -30.56 -17.38 5.35
C ALA A 330 -30.85 -18.78 5.92
N HIS A 331 -30.44 -19.81 5.19
CA HIS A 331 -30.56 -21.20 5.60
C HIS A 331 -29.21 -21.72 6.08
N TYR A 332 -29.08 -21.93 7.39
CA TYR A 332 -27.84 -22.39 8.02
C TYR A 332 -27.77 -23.92 8.08
N TRP A 333 -26.72 -24.49 7.51
CA TRP A 333 -26.58 -25.94 7.39
C TRP A 333 -26.00 -26.58 8.66
N ASN A 334 -26.54 -27.74 9.03
CA ASN A 334 -26.08 -28.46 10.20
C ASN A 334 -24.83 -29.25 9.86
N TRP A 335 -23.69 -28.78 10.34
CA TRP A 335 -22.41 -29.46 10.10
C TRP A 335 -22.34 -30.91 10.60
N LYS A 336 -23.04 -31.27 11.70
CA LYS A 336 -23.10 -32.66 12.20
C LYS A 336 -23.96 -33.55 11.31
N THR A 337 -24.85 -32.96 10.54
CA THR A 337 -25.74 -33.66 9.61
C THR A 337 -25.91 -32.79 8.36
N PRO A 338 -24.87 -32.73 7.48
CA PRO A 338 -24.77 -31.76 6.38
C PRO A 338 -25.94 -31.72 5.39
N THR A 339 -26.81 -32.72 5.42
CA THR A 339 -28.01 -32.80 4.58
C THR A 339 -29.24 -32.14 5.22
N LYS A 340 -29.11 -31.47 6.38
CA LYS A 340 -30.21 -30.85 7.12
C LYS A 340 -29.86 -29.41 7.49
N GLU A 341 -30.87 -28.57 7.43
CA GLU A 341 -30.84 -27.23 8.02
C GLU A 341 -30.86 -27.29 9.56
N GLY A 342 -30.48 -26.19 10.21
CA GLY A 342 -30.47 -26.02 11.67
C GLY A 342 -29.06 -25.88 12.24
N GLY A 343 -28.12 -25.36 11.44
CA GLY A 343 -26.85 -24.84 11.95
C GLY A 343 -27.06 -23.55 12.78
N PRO A 344 -26.07 -23.13 13.57
CA PRO A 344 -26.16 -21.86 14.30
C PRO A 344 -26.11 -20.68 13.32
N PRO A 345 -26.89 -19.59 13.54
CA PRO A 345 -26.87 -18.40 12.68
C PRO A 345 -25.50 -17.72 12.55
N THR A 346 -24.56 -17.99 13.46
CA THR A 346 -23.19 -17.48 13.38
C THR A 346 -22.29 -18.27 12.43
N SER A 347 -22.81 -19.30 11.74
CA SER A 347 -22.04 -20.14 10.83
C SER A 347 -21.85 -19.48 9.46
N TRP A 348 -20.65 -19.59 8.88
CA TRP A 348 -20.41 -19.19 7.48
C TRP A 348 -20.97 -20.19 6.45
N ASP A 349 -21.43 -21.36 6.90
CA ASP A 349 -22.09 -22.35 6.06
C ASP A 349 -23.59 -22.08 5.98
N LEU A 350 -23.94 -21.15 5.11
CA LEU A 350 -25.30 -20.74 4.84
C LEU A 350 -25.59 -20.65 3.34
N SER A 351 -26.87 -20.66 3.00
CA SER A 351 -27.36 -20.37 1.66
C SER A 351 -28.48 -19.34 1.74
N MET A 352 -28.48 -18.36 0.83
CA MET A 352 -29.58 -17.40 0.72
C MET A 352 -30.67 -17.92 -0.22
N SER A 353 -31.93 -17.72 0.18
CA SER A 353 -33.07 -18.07 -0.67
C SER A 353 -33.29 -17.01 -1.76
N VAL A 354 -33.55 -17.46 -2.99
CA VAL A 354 -33.86 -16.58 -4.14
C VAL A 354 -35.28 -16.82 -4.61
N THR A 355 -35.88 -15.87 -5.32
CA THR A 355 -37.26 -16.01 -5.86
C THR A 355 -37.41 -17.29 -6.70
N GLY A 356 -38.49 -18.04 -6.48
CA GLY A 356 -38.72 -19.33 -7.15
C GLY A 356 -38.96 -19.23 -8.66
N LEU A 357 -38.34 -20.14 -9.42
CA LEU A 357 -38.53 -20.32 -10.86
C LEU A 357 -39.60 -21.40 -11.16
N PRO A 358 -40.26 -21.36 -12.34
CA PRO A 358 -40.05 -20.44 -13.45
C PRO A 358 -41.00 -19.22 -13.50
N ARG A 359 -41.91 -19.00 -12.53
CA ARG A 359 -42.98 -17.97 -12.68
C ARG A 359 -43.33 -17.15 -11.44
N TRP A 360 -42.32 -16.69 -10.71
CA TRP A 360 -42.44 -15.49 -9.87
C TRP A 360 -42.34 -14.22 -10.74
N GLY A 361 -43.00 -13.13 -10.35
CA GLY A 361 -42.92 -11.87 -11.09
C GLY A 361 -43.83 -10.77 -10.54
N VAL A 362 -43.26 -9.61 -10.24
CA VAL A 362 -43.95 -8.46 -9.65
C VAL A 362 -43.90 -7.28 -10.63
N HIS A 363 -45.06 -6.76 -11.00
CA HIS A 363 -45.17 -5.62 -11.90
C HIS A 363 -44.90 -4.30 -11.17
N VAL A 364 -44.06 -3.46 -11.77
CA VAL A 364 -43.63 -2.16 -11.24
C VAL A 364 -43.97 -1.04 -12.21
N GLU A 365 -44.40 0.09 -11.66
CA GLU A 365 -44.80 1.28 -12.38
C GLU A 365 -43.76 2.40 -12.23
N PRO A 366 -43.67 3.35 -13.19
CA PRO A 366 -42.80 4.50 -13.06
C PRO A 366 -43.08 5.31 -11.77
N GLY A 367 -42.04 5.53 -10.97
CA GLY A 367 -42.14 6.24 -9.70
C GLY A 367 -42.41 5.36 -8.47
N ASP A 368 -42.66 4.06 -8.63
CA ASP A 368 -42.64 3.09 -7.53
C ASP A 368 -41.30 3.15 -6.79
N THR A 369 -41.34 2.82 -5.51
CA THR A 369 -40.19 2.94 -4.59
C THR A 369 -39.97 1.60 -3.91
N ILE A 370 -38.75 1.05 -3.99
CA ILE A 370 -38.37 -0.24 -3.42
C ILE A 370 -37.59 0.01 -2.13
N TRP A 371 -38.02 -0.63 -1.05
CA TRP A 371 -37.39 -0.56 0.26
C TRP A 371 -36.76 -1.90 0.63
N MET A 372 -35.73 -1.84 1.45
CA MET A 372 -35.07 -3.03 1.98
C MET A 372 -34.77 -2.90 3.47
N SER A 373 -34.87 -4.03 4.18
CA SER A 373 -34.39 -4.19 5.55
C SER A 373 -33.67 -5.52 5.72
N ALA A 374 -32.79 -5.62 6.71
CA ALA A 374 -32.09 -6.85 7.06
C ALA A 374 -32.27 -7.17 8.55
N THR A 375 -32.58 -8.42 8.87
CA THR A 375 -32.80 -8.91 10.24
C THR A 375 -31.64 -9.79 10.68
N TYR A 376 -31.17 -9.63 11.92
CA TYR A 376 -30.06 -10.37 12.50
C TYR A 376 -30.41 -10.95 13.89
N ASP A 377 -29.87 -12.13 14.21
CA ASP A 377 -29.93 -12.75 15.55
C ASP A 377 -28.96 -12.01 16.49
N ALA A 378 -29.53 -11.18 17.37
CA ALA A 378 -28.80 -10.43 18.37
C ALA A 378 -28.64 -11.21 19.70
N GLU A 379 -29.11 -12.46 19.81
CA GLU A 379 -28.87 -13.29 21.00
C GLU A 379 -27.45 -13.86 20.96
N THR A 380 -27.04 -14.31 19.78
CA THR A 380 -25.80 -15.08 19.55
C THR A 380 -24.74 -14.31 18.78
N GLN A 381 -25.01 -13.04 18.40
CA GLN A 381 -24.12 -12.27 17.53
C GLN A 381 -22.68 -12.16 18.05
N SER A 382 -21.72 -12.57 17.21
CA SER A 382 -20.30 -12.66 17.54
C SER A 382 -19.39 -11.97 16.52
N THR A 383 -19.91 -11.51 15.38
CA THR A 383 -19.16 -10.77 14.36
C THR A 383 -19.38 -9.26 14.46
N TYR A 384 -18.61 -8.50 13.69
CA TYR A 384 -18.82 -7.08 13.38
C TYR A 384 -19.19 -6.94 11.90
N GLU A 385 -19.56 -5.72 11.50
CA GLU A 385 -19.82 -5.35 10.10
C GLU A 385 -21.03 -6.03 9.45
N ASP A 386 -22.21 -6.00 10.06
CA ASP A 386 -23.41 -6.57 9.46
C ASP A 386 -23.80 -5.89 8.14
N MET A 387 -24.19 -6.67 7.11
CA MET A 387 -24.57 -6.16 5.78
C MET A 387 -25.98 -6.63 5.38
N GLY A 388 -26.64 -5.88 4.50
CA GLY A 388 -27.80 -6.39 3.76
C GLY A 388 -27.84 -5.80 2.35
N ILE A 389 -27.74 -6.64 1.33
CA ILE A 389 -27.87 -6.25 -0.08
C ILE A 389 -28.85 -7.19 -0.79
N ALA A 390 -29.43 -6.72 -1.89
CA ALA A 390 -30.16 -7.59 -2.81
C ALA A 390 -29.98 -7.16 -4.27
N VAL A 391 -29.98 -8.14 -5.17
CA VAL A 391 -29.96 -7.92 -6.62
C VAL A 391 -31.29 -8.38 -7.20
N ALA A 392 -31.99 -7.44 -7.84
CA ALA A 392 -33.26 -7.70 -8.52
C ALA A 392 -33.10 -7.56 -10.05
N TRP A 393 -33.99 -8.19 -10.82
CA TRP A 393 -33.94 -8.18 -12.28
C TRP A 393 -35.23 -7.71 -12.91
N LEU A 394 -35.17 -6.63 -13.67
CA LEU A 394 -36.31 -5.98 -14.29
C LEU A 394 -36.39 -6.32 -15.79
N ALA A 395 -37.48 -6.95 -16.20
CA ALA A 395 -37.88 -7.04 -17.60
C ALA A 395 -38.70 -5.78 -17.97
N PRO A 396 -38.17 -4.85 -18.77
CA PRO A 396 -38.83 -3.56 -19.04
C PRO A 396 -40.00 -3.71 -20.02
N ASP A 397 -41.06 -2.93 -19.83
CA ASP A 397 -42.21 -2.91 -20.74
C ASP A 397 -41.83 -2.33 -22.12
N GLY A 398 -42.49 -2.84 -23.16
CA GLY A 398 -42.33 -2.38 -24.52
C GLY A 398 -43.41 -1.38 -24.93
N SER A 399 -43.30 -0.82 -26.14
CA SER A 399 -44.32 0.07 -26.71
C SER A 399 -45.69 -0.60 -26.89
N ASN A 400 -45.74 -1.93 -26.88
CA ASN A 400 -46.93 -2.74 -27.12
C ASN A 400 -47.50 -3.36 -25.82
N GLY A 401 -47.02 -2.94 -24.65
CA GLY A 401 -47.43 -3.46 -23.34
C GLY A 401 -46.37 -4.33 -22.64
N PRO A 402 -46.75 -5.07 -21.58
CA PRO A 402 -45.81 -5.79 -20.74
C PRO A 402 -45.01 -6.86 -21.49
N THR A 403 -43.68 -6.85 -21.32
CA THR A 403 -42.79 -7.85 -21.93
C THR A 403 -42.68 -9.11 -21.09
N ALA A 404 -43.09 -9.06 -19.84
CA ALA A 404 -43.17 -10.18 -18.92
C ALA A 404 -44.53 -10.13 -18.18
N PRO A 405 -45.14 -11.29 -17.89
CA PRO A 405 -46.30 -11.31 -16.99
C PRO A 405 -45.83 -10.95 -15.57
N GLY A 406 -46.58 -10.12 -14.85
CA GLY A 406 -46.27 -9.70 -13.48
C GLY A 406 -47.55 -9.42 -12.68
N LEU A 407 -47.53 -9.78 -11.40
CA LEU A 407 -48.63 -9.47 -10.48
C LEU A 407 -48.55 -8.02 -10.04
N ASP A 408 -49.70 -7.35 -9.92
CA ASP A 408 -49.78 -6.10 -9.19
C ASP A 408 -49.64 -6.43 -7.69
N PRO A 409 -48.49 -6.13 -7.05
CA PRO A 409 -48.23 -6.58 -5.69
C PRO A 409 -49.20 -5.95 -4.70
N ILE A 410 -49.77 -4.79 -5.03
CA ILE A 410 -50.72 -4.08 -4.18
C ILE A 410 -52.09 -4.79 -4.16
N LYS A 411 -52.53 -5.35 -5.30
CA LYS A 411 -53.87 -5.95 -5.46
C LYS A 411 -53.92 -7.46 -5.29
N ALA A 412 -52.81 -8.16 -5.52
CA ALA A 412 -52.78 -9.63 -5.42
C ALA A 412 -53.01 -10.09 -3.97
N PRO A 413 -53.62 -11.24 -3.70
CA PRO A 413 -53.53 -11.88 -2.38
C PRO A 413 -52.07 -12.25 -2.08
N ALA A 414 -51.66 -12.23 -0.80
CA ALA A 414 -50.35 -12.73 -0.36
C ALA A 414 -50.52 -14.08 0.35
N ASP A 415 -49.54 -14.96 0.16
CA ASP A 415 -49.39 -16.20 0.90
C ASP A 415 -47.96 -16.24 1.42
N THR A 416 -47.85 -16.16 2.75
CA THR A 416 -46.59 -16.10 3.48
C THR A 416 -46.29 -17.43 4.17
N SER A 417 -46.98 -18.51 3.77
CA SER A 417 -46.75 -19.83 4.32
C SER A 417 -45.46 -20.45 3.76
N GLU A 418 -44.80 -21.29 4.55
CA GLU A 418 -43.61 -22.07 4.17
C GLU A 418 -43.78 -22.85 2.85
N ALA A 419 -45.00 -23.26 2.52
CA ALA A 419 -45.28 -23.99 1.28
C ALA A 419 -45.28 -23.09 0.03
N CYS A 420 -45.28 -21.77 0.19
CA CYS A 420 -45.35 -20.78 -0.88
C CYS A 420 -43.96 -20.55 -1.52
N THR A 421 -43.31 -21.62 -1.99
CA THR A 421 -41.99 -21.54 -2.67
C THR A 421 -42.11 -21.39 -4.18
N SER A 422 -43.31 -21.59 -4.74
CA SER A 422 -43.57 -21.55 -6.19
C SER A 422 -44.87 -20.84 -6.59
N GLY A 423 -45.49 -20.10 -5.68
CA GLY A 423 -46.70 -19.33 -5.98
C GLY A 423 -46.38 -17.98 -6.63
N GLY A 424 -47.06 -17.74 -7.73
CA GLY A 424 -46.86 -16.61 -8.61
C GLY A 424 -47.85 -16.75 -9.76
N LEU A 425 -47.47 -16.34 -10.96
CA LEU A 425 -48.35 -16.25 -12.14
C LEU A 425 -48.88 -17.60 -12.65
N ARG A 426 -48.45 -18.72 -12.05
CA ARG A 426 -48.86 -20.10 -12.38
C ARG A 426 -49.79 -20.74 -11.37
N ALA A 427 -50.02 -20.13 -10.20
CA ALA A 427 -50.91 -20.69 -9.20
C ALA A 427 -52.38 -20.64 -9.69
N PRO A 428 -53.24 -21.61 -9.30
CA PRO A 428 -54.67 -21.60 -9.67
C PRO A 428 -55.37 -20.28 -9.33
N THR A 429 -54.96 -19.69 -8.21
CA THR A 429 -55.19 -18.29 -7.86
C THR A 429 -53.83 -17.62 -7.83
N PRO A 430 -53.56 -16.61 -8.69
CA PRO A 430 -52.29 -15.91 -8.66
C PRO A 430 -52.10 -15.17 -7.32
N THR A 431 -51.08 -15.58 -6.57
CA THR A 431 -50.79 -15.10 -5.22
C THR A 431 -49.34 -14.64 -5.17
N LEU A 432 -49.07 -13.58 -4.43
CA LEU A 432 -47.72 -13.11 -4.14
C LEU A 432 -47.12 -13.99 -3.05
N CYS A 433 -46.19 -14.88 -3.42
CA CYS A 433 -45.30 -15.51 -2.45
C CYS A 433 -44.15 -14.57 -2.13
N ASP A 434 -43.87 -14.43 -0.84
CA ASP A 434 -42.73 -13.69 -0.32
C ASP A 434 -41.56 -14.58 0.06
N LYS A 435 -41.65 -15.91 -0.03
CA LYS A 435 -40.56 -16.85 0.28
C LYS A 435 -39.84 -17.36 -0.96
N GLY A 436 -38.57 -17.74 -0.77
CA GLY A 436 -37.67 -18.19 -1.84
C GLY A 436 -37.29 -19.68 -1.77
N THR A 437 -36.36 -20.06 -2.64
CA THR A 437 -35.71 -21.38 -2.64
C THR A 437 -34.20 -21.19 -2.66
N VAL A 438 -33.45 -22.01 -1.92
CA VAL A 438 -31.96 -21.99 -1.96
C VAL A 438 -31.42 -22.57 -3.27
N THR A 439 -30.22 -22.14 -3.63
CA THR A 439 -29.56 -22.53 -4.90
C THR A 439 -28.50 -23.61 -4.74
N HIS A 440 -28.08 -23.90 -3.50
CA HIS A 440 -27.25 -25.03 -3.11
C HIS A 440 -27.50 -25.38 -1.64
N GLY A 441 -26.82 -26.43 -1.16
CA GLY A 441 -26.83 -26.86 0.24
C GLY A 441 -25.47 -26.67 0.91
N HIS A 442 -25.22 -27.44 1.96
CA HIS A 442 -23.92 -27.48 2.65
C HIS A 442 -22.74 -27.58 1.67
N MET A 443 -21.70 -26.77 1.91
CA MET A 443 -20.50 -26.71 1.09
C MET A 443 -19.36 -27.56 1.66
N ALA A 444 -18.56 -28.20 0.79
CA ALA A 444 -17.52 -29.13 1.24
C ALA A 444 -16.37 -28.43 2.01
N GLU A 445 -16.06 -27.20 1.64
CA GLU A 445 -15.12 -26.29 2.29
C GLU A 445 -15.56 -25.82 3.68
N ALA A 446 -16.84 -26.03 4.02
CA ALA A 446 -17.39 -25.77 5.34
C ALA A 446 -17.27 -26.96 6.30
N ASN A 447 -16.61 -28.07 5.91
CA ASN A 447 -16.44 -29.27 6.76
C ASN A 447 -15.45 -29.09 7.93
N HIS A 448 -14.75 -27.96 8.03
CA HIS A 448 -13.80 -27.70 9.11
C HIS A 448 -14.42 -26.74 10.13
N HIS A 449 -14.49 -27.19 11.39
CA HIS A 449 -15.41 -26.62 12.38
C HIS A 449 -14.69 -26.05 13.61
N GLY A 450 -13.72 -25.16 13.41
CA GLY A 450 -13.09 -24.41 14.50
C GLY A 450 -11.74 -24.90 15.00
N GLY A 451 -10.99 -25.64 14.17
CA GLY A 451 -9.65 -26.13 14.53
C GLY A 451 -9.62 -27.10 15.71
N PRO A 452 -8.45 -27.62 16.08
CA PRO A 452 -8.29 -28.39 17.29
C PRO A 452 -8.58 -27.52 18.53
N ASN A 453 -9.20 -28.11 19.56
CA ASN A 453 -9.41 -27.44 20.85
C ASN A 453 -8.10 -26.82 21.37
N GLY A 454 -8.00 -25.49 21.39
CA GLY A 454 -6.91 -24.81 22.09
C GLY A 454 -6.99 -25.12 23.59
N THR A 455 -5.89 -25.54 24.20
CA THR A 455 -5.80 -25.70 25.65
C THR A 455 -5.23 -24.43 26.26
N LEU A 456 -5.96 -23.80 27.17
CA LEU A 456 -5.45 -22.65 27.94
C LEU A 456 -4.11 -23.01 28.60
N PRO A 457 -3.14 -22.07 28.67
CA PRO A 457 -1.88 -22.31 29.36
C PRO A 457 -2.16 -22.75 30.81
N MET A 458 -1.60 -23.90 31.21
CA MET A 458 -1.92 -24.49 32.52
C MET A 458 -1.27 -23.76 33.70
N ARG A 459 -0.37 -22.81 33.46
CA ARG A 459 0.42 -22.11 34.49
C ARG A 459 0.04 -20.64 34.56
N ILE A 460 -0.20 -20.14 35.77
CA ILE A 460 -0.28 -18.70 36.05
C ILE A 460 1.12 -18.08 35.90
N GLY A 461 1.22 -17.08 35.04
CA GLY A 461 2.45 -16.33 34.71
C GLY A 461 2.66 -15.10 35.59
N SER A 462 3.57 -14.23 35.17
CA SER A 462 3.94 -13.00 35.88
C SER A 462 2.89 -11.89 35.79
N PRO A 463 2.99 -10.85 36.63
CA PRO A 463 2.12 -9.69 36.56
C PRO A 463 2.29 -8.93 35.25
N ALA A 464 1.18 -8.50 34.65
CA ALA A 464 1.18 -7.71 33.43
C ALA A 464 0.24 -6.52 33.57
N SER A 465 0.66 -5.37 33.01
CA SER A 465 -0.20 -4.21 32.77
C SER A 465 -0.52 -4.04 31.27
N ARG A 466 0.06 -4.89 30.43
CA ARG A 466 -0.04 -4.83 28.97
C ARG A 466 -0.10 -6.23 28.35
N VAL A 467 -0.90 -6.38 27.30
CA VAL A 467 -0.94 -7.53 26.39
C VAL A 467 -0.76 -6.99 24.97
N GLU A 468 0.27 -7.45 24.29
CA GLU A 468 0.56 -7.12 22.90
C GLU A 468 -0.18 -8.11 22.00
N ILE A 469 -0.84 -7.60 20.97
CA ILE A 469 -1.45 -8.39 19.90
C ILE A 469 -0.50 -8.30 18.71
N ALA A 470 0.32 -9.33 18.53
CA ALA A 470 1.35 -9.38 17.50
C ALA A 470 1.40 -10.78 16.86
N ALA A 471 1.53 -10.83 15.54
CA ALA A 471 1.55 -12.05 14.75
C ALA A 471 0.38 -12.99 15.10
N PHE A 472 -0.85 -12.44 15.15
CA PHE A 472 -2.08 -13.20 15.44
C PHE A 472 -2.04 -13.91 16.82
N SER A 473 -1.34 -13.34 17.80
CA SER A 473 -1.20 -13.90 19.15
C SER A 473 -1.36 -12.83 20.23
N TYR A 474 -1.97 -13.18 21.36
CA TYR A 474 -2.04 -12.32 22.55
C TYR A 474 -0.88 -12.60 23.50
N GLN A 475 0.13 -11.74 23.57
CA GLN A 475 1.30 -11.99 24.42
C GLN A 475 1.44 -10.93 25.53
N PRO A 476 1.57 -11.33 26.81
CA PRO A 476 1.41 -12.69 27.33
C PRO A 476 -0.08 -13.12 27.38
N GLY A 477 -0.32 -14.44 27.43
CA GLY A 477 -1.65 -15.00 27.72
C GLY A 477 -2.32 -15.76 26.58
N ASP A 478 -1.66 -15.90 25.43
CA ASP A 478 -2.15 -16.67 24.28
C ASP A 478 -2.30 -18.17 24.61
N SER A 479 -3.34 -18.78 24.05
CA SER A 479 -3.68 -20.19 24.23
C SER A 479 -3.42 -21.07 23.00
N GLY A 480 -2.99 -20.48 21.88
CA GLY A 480 -2.57 -21.21 20.68
C GLY A 480 -1.15 -21.77 20.75
N SER A 481 -0.26 -21.16 21.54
CA SER A 481 1.16 -21.54 21.64
C SER A 481 1.57 -22.02 23.05
N ALA A 482 1.30 -23.29 23.35
CA ALA A 482 1.67 -23.90 24.63
C ALA A 482 3.20 -24.00 24.87
N THR A 483 4.03 -23.88 23.83
CA THR A 483 5.50 -23.99 23.89
C THR A 483 6.22 -22.65 24.01
N LEU A 484 5.56 -21.51 23.78
CA LEU A 484 6.16 -20.16 23.85
C LEU A 484 5.50 -19.22 24.89
N SER A 485 4.37 -19.60 25.48
CA SER A 485 3.63 -18.74 26.42
C SER A 485 4.26 -18.71 27.83
N PRO A 486 4.56 -17.53 28.42
CA PRO A 486 5.05 -17.40 29.79
C PRO A 486 4.00 -17.72 30.89
N GLY A 487 2.79 -18.17 30.49
CA GLY A 487 1.66 -18.48 31.36
C GLY A 487 0.56 -17.40 31.33
N ILE A 488 -0.57 -17.66 31.99
CA ILE A 488 -1.70 -16.73 32.09
C ILE A 488 -1.25 -15.50 32.93
N PRO A 489 -1.18 -14.29 32.35
CA PRO A 489 -0.73 -13.11 33.09
C PRO A 489 -1.67 -12.76 34.24
N THR A 490 -1.12 -12.15 35.29
CA THR A 490 -1.91 -11.70 36.44
C THR A 490 -2.10 -10.18 36.49
N VAL A 491 -3.30 -9.73 36.83
CA VAL A 491 -3.62 -8.31 37.03
C VAL A 491 -4.27 -8.12 38.41
N PRO A 492 -3.81 -7.20 39.26
CA PRO A 492 -4.44 -6.97 40.56
C PRO A 492 -5.85 -6.38 40.40
N LEU A 493 -6.78 -6.78 41.26
CA LEU A 493 -8.09 -6.13 41.36
C LEU A 493 -7.91 -4.66 41.78
N GLY A 494 -8.42 -3.75 40.95
CA GLY A 494 -8.16 -2.30 41.02
C GLY A 494 -7.11 -1.81 40.02
N GLY A 495 -6.44 -2.71 39.29
CA GLY A 495 -5.51 -2.39 38.20
C GLY A 495 -6.18 -2.28 36.84
N SER A 496 -5.36 -2.25 35.79
CA SER A 496 -5.79 -2.22 34.40
C SER A 496 -4.89 -3.08 33.52
N LEU A 497 -5.44 -3.52 32.39
CA LEU A 497 -4.73 -4.26 31.36
C LEU A 497 -4.90 -3.53 30.03
N THR A 498 -3.80 -3.07 29.44
CA THR A 498 -3.81 -2.41 28.14
C THR A 498 -3.51 -3.41 27.04
N PHE A 499 -4.44 -3.59 26.11
CA PHE A 499 -4.25 -4.35 24.90
C PHE A 499 -3.71 -3.41 23.83
N ASP A 500 -2.62 -3.79 23.18
CA ASP A 500 -1.95 -3.00 22.16
C ASP A 500 -1.88 -3.82 20.87
N ASN A 501 -2.64 -3.43 19.85
CA ASN A 501 -2.62 -4.08 18.56
C ASN A 501 -1.38 -3.62 17.77
N TRP A 502 -0.34 -4.46 17.77
CA TRP A 502 0.89 -4.23 17.01
C TRP A 502 0.75 -4.68 15.56
N ASP A 503 -0.19 -5.59 15.27
CA ASP A 503 -0.58 -5.94 13.90
C ASP A 503 -1.40 -4.81 13.24
N ALA A 504 -1.90 -3.83 14.00
CA ALA A 504 -2.62 -2.64 13.48
C ALA A 504 -1.78 -1.83 12.51
N ALA A 505 -0.46 -1.92 12.65
CA ALA A 505 0.41 -1.38 11.63
C ALA A 505 0.08 -2.13 10.33
N ALA A 506 0.19 -3.46 10.25
CA ALA A 506 -0.07 -4.30 9.07
C ALA A 506 -1.46 -4.18 8.37
N ASP A 507 -2.28 -3.19 8.72
CA ASP A 507 -3.70 -3.04 8.37
C ASP A 507 -4.55 -4.21 8.90
N ILE A 508 -4.06 -4.91 9.93
CA ILE A 508 -4.73 -6.06 10.52
C ILE A 508 -5.47 -5.61 11.78
N TYR A 509 -6.78 -5.81 11.77
CA TYR A 509 -7.64 -5.44 12.88
C TYR A 509 -7.76 -6.60 13.86
N HIS A 510 -7.81 -6.29 15.15
CA HIS A 510 -8.05 -7.28 16.19
C HIS A 510 -9.11 -6.77 17.16
N SER A 511 -9.74 -7.69 17.87
CA SER A 511 -10.65 -7.35 18.97
C SER A 511 -10.29 -8.16 20.20
N VAL A 512 -10.83 -7.74 21.35
CA VAL A 512 -10.70 -8.39 22.65
C VAL A 512 -12.10 -8.50 23.21
N THR A 513 -12.76 -9.61 22.90
CA THR A 513 -14.14 -9.87 23.30
C THR A 513 -14.19 -11.00 24.33
N ALA A 514 -14.92 -10.80 25.42
CA ALA A 514 -15.07 -11.81 26.47
C ALA A 514 -15.83 -13.07 25.97
N CYS A 515 -15.32 -14.26 26.32
CA CYS A 515 -15.96 -15.55 26.07
C CYS A 515 -16.00 -16.41 27.34
N ALA A 516 -16.95 -17.35 27.43
CA ALA A 516 -17.07 -18.24 28.58
C ALA A 516 -15.79 -19.04 28.84
N TYR A 517 -15.35 -19.12 30.11
CA TYR A 517 -14.21 -19.92 30.52
C TYR A 517 -14.58 -21.41 30.64
N PRO A 518 -13.74 -22.33 30.13
CA PRO A 518 -12.64 -22.06 29.21
C PRO A 518 -13.20 -21.71 27.83
N CYS A 519 -12.55 -20.80 27.11
CA CYS A 519 -12.97 -20.31 25.78
C CYS A 519 -12.74 -21.37 24.70
N THR A 520 -13.42 -22.49 24.84
CA THR A 520 -13.21 -23.76 24.12
C THR A 520 -14.50 -24.25 23.48
N GLY A 521 -15.51 -23.39 23.32
CA GLY A 521 -16.78 -23.76 22.68
C GLY A 521 -16.54 -24.38 21.30
N ALA A 522 -17.27 -25.46 20.99
CA ALA A 522 -17.31 -26.01 19.64
C ALA A 522 -18.03 -25.02 18.73
N THR A 523 -17.26 -24.23 18.00
CA THR A 523 -17.72 -23.21 17.06
C THR A 523 -18.37 -23.91 15.87
N GLY A 524 -19.61 -23.59 15.53
CA GLY A 524 -20.15 -24.00 14.25
C GLY A 524 -19.42 -23.23 13.15
N ILE A 525 -18.32 -23.77 12.64
CA ILE A 525 -17.48 -23.21 11.55
C ILE A 525 -16.86 -21.82 11.83
N ALA A 526 -17.36 -21.03 12.78
CA ALA A 526 -16.94 -19.67 13.05
C ALA A 526 -17.11 -19.29 14.53
N PHE A 527 -16.13 -18.54 15.06
CA PHE A 527 -16.08 -17.75 16.30
C PHE A 527 -16.57 -18.36 17.64
N PRO A 528 -15.78 -18.24 18.73
CA PRO A 528 -16.32 -18.37 20.08
C PRO A 528 -17.53 -17.44 20.29
N LEU A 529 -18.49 -17.87 21.11
CA LEU A 529 -19.58 -16.98 21.50
C LEU A 529 -19.03 -15.87 22.39
N ALA A 530 -19.51 -14.64 22.18
CA ALA A 530 -19.21 -13.50 23.03
C ALA A 530 -19.96 -13.55 24.39
N ASP A 531 -19.99 -14.70 25.05
CA ASP A 531 -20.82 -15.06 26.20
C ASP A 531 -20.09 -15.08 27.56
N GLY A 532 -19.03 -14.28 27.65
CA GLY A 532 -18.17 -14.05 28.82
C GLY A 532 -18.67 -14.61 30.16
N ARG A 533 -17.94 -15.61 30.67
CA ARG A 533 -18.08 -16.15 32.03
C ARG A 533 -16.69 -16.42 32.61
N SER A 534 -16.46 -15.99 33.84
CA SER A 534 -15.20 -16.27 34.54
C SER A 534 -15.05 -17.77 34.86
N SER A 535 -13.87 -18.16 35.33
CA SER A 535 -13.62 -19.51 35.87
C SER A 535 -14.48 -19.88 37.08
N THR A 536 -15.16 -18.92 37.71
CA THR A 536 -16.13 -19.12 38.81
C THR A 536 -17.57 -19.23 38.31
N GLY A 537 -17.81 -19.10 36.99
CA GLY A 537 -19.12 -19.16 36.35
C GLY A 537 -19.88 -17.83 36.34
N LYS A 538 -19.31 -16.75 36.87
CA LYS A 538 -19.94 -15.43 36.92
C LYS A 538 -19.96 -14.77 35.53
N PRO A 539 -21.11 -14.23 35.08
CA PRO A 539 -21.18 -13.46 33.85
C PRO A 539 -20.25 -12.24 33.87
N ILE A 540 -19.58 -11.98 32.74
CA ILE A 540 -18.71 -10.82 32.53
C ILE A 540 -18.88 -10.36 31.09
N GLU A 541 -18.84 -9.05 30.86
CA GLU A 541 -18.94 -8.48 29.53
C GLU A 541 -17.86 -7.42 29.38
N PHE A 542 -17.02 -7.59 28.37
CA PHE A 542 -16.11 -6.57 27.90
C PHE A 542 -15.83 -6.80 26.43
N ASP A 543 -15.69 -5.70 25.70
CA ASP A 543 -15.41 -5.71 24.28
C ASP A 543 -14.59 -4.47 23.91
N SER A 544 -13.45 -4.69 23.26
CA SER A 544 -12.61 -3.59 22.79
C SER A 544 -13.16 -2.91 21.55
N GLY A 545 -14.10 -3.53 20.80
CA GLY A 545 -14.31 -3.20 19.38
C GLY A 545 -13.08 -3.53 18.53
N GLU A 546 -13.11 -3.13 17.26
CA GLU A 546 -11.99 -3.38 16.34
C GLU A 546 -10.84 -2.39 16.54
N LEU A 547 -9.77 -2.88 17.14
CA LEU A 547 -8.52 -2.17 17.34
C LEU A 547 -7.74 -2.16 16.03
N GLY A 548 -7.39 -0.97 15.54
CA GLY A 548 -6.70 -0.82 14.25
C GLY A 548 -6.85 0.58 13.66
N TYR A 549 -6.24 0.77 12.48
CA TYR A 549 -6.38 1.97 11.66
C TYR A 549 -6.96 1.63 10.29
N GLY A 550 -8.08 2.27 9.92
CA GLY A 550 -8.64 2.18 8.58
C GLY A 550 -8.20 3.34 7.70
N PRO A 551 -8.34 3.25 6.36
CA PRO A 551 -7.91 4.29 5.43
C PRO A 551 -8.52 5.67 5.73
N PRO A 552 -7.81 6.79 5.43
CA PRO A 552 -8.32 8.15 5.65
C PRO A 552 -9.62 8.36 4.86
N GLY A 553 -10.76 8.51 5.55
CA GLY A 553 -12.07 8.68 4.90
C GLY A 553 -13.19 7.72 5.34
N ASN A 554 -12.97 6.84 6.32
CA ASN A 554 -13.94 5.86 6.87
C ASN A 554 -14.43 4.78 5.87
N ILE A 555 -13.53 4.08 5.20
CA ILE A 555 -13.90 2.95 4.31
C ILE A 555 -13.71 1.57 4.99
N GLY A 556 -13.35 1.53 6.29
CA GLY A 556 -13.21 0.27 7.05
C GLY A 556 -13.69 0.38 8.51
N PRO A 557 -13.89 -0.74 9.21
CA PRO A 557 -14.55 -0.85 10.53
C PRO A 557 -13.70 -0.47 11.75
N ALA A 558 -12.41 -0.21 11.57
CA ALA A 558 -11.50 0.06 12.68
C ALA A 558 -11.90 1.30 13.52
N LYS A 559 -11.70 1.21 14.84
CA LYS A 559 -11.90 2.33 15.80
C LYS A 559 -10.91 3.49 15.63
N GLN A 560 -9.96 3.39 14.70
CA GLN A 560 -8.87 4.35 14.51
C GLN A 560 -8.00 4.48 15.78
N GLN A 561 -7.89 3.39 16.53
CA GLN A 561 -7.16 3.27 17.78
C GLN A 561 -6.58 1.85 17.87
N PRO A 562 -5.26 1.69 18.02
CA PRO A 562 -4.63 0.37 18.12
C PRO A 562 -4.63 -0.15 19.56
N THR A 563 -4.87 0.73 20.54
CA THR A 563 -4.82 0.38 21.96
C THR A 563 -6.17 0.48 22.63
N TRP A 564 -6.47 -0.45 23.55
CA TRP A 564 -7.62 -0.36 24.44
C TRP A 564 -7.27 -0.82 25.86
N THR A 565 -7.73 -0.08 26.86
CA THR A 565 -7.44 -0.37 28.27
C THR A 565 -8.68 -0.89 28.98
N LEU A 566 -8.59 -2.12 29.49
CA LEU A 566 -9.59 -2.75 30.35
C LEU A 566 -9.31 -2.40 31.82
N ASN A 567 -10.28 -1.77 32.48
CA ASN A 567 -10.22 -1.48 33.92
C ASN A 567 -10.72 -2.71 34.72
N VAL A 568 -9.81 -3.36 35.45
CA VAL A 568 -10.06 -4.60 36.20
C VAL A 568 -10.54 -4.26 37.62
N THR A 569 -11.81 -3.89 37.75
CA THR A 569 -12.41 -3.46 39.03
C THR A 569 -13.61 -4.32 39.41
N ALA A 570 -13.95 -4.36 40.71
CA ALA A 570 -15.16 -5.03 41.19
C ALA A 570 -16.45 -4.42 40.59
N ALA A 571 -16.45 -3.11 40.31
CA ALA A 571 -17.56 -2.41 39.67
C ALA A 571 -17.81 -2.92 38.23
N ASN A 572 -16.76 -3.32 37.53
CA ASN A 572 -16.83 -3.93 36.20
C ASN A 572 -17.02 -5.46 36.26
N GLY A 573 -17.34 -6.02 37.43
CA GLY A 573 -17.68 -7.45 37.59
C GLY A 573 -16.50 -8.39 37.88
N PHE A 574 -15.26 -7.90 37.95
CA PHE A 574 -14.07 -8.73 38.17
C PHE A 574 -13.91 -9.21 39.62
N GLU A 575 -13.36 -10.42 39.79
CA GLU A 575 -13.23 -11.12 41.08
C GLU A 575 -11.78 -11.60 41.30
N PRO A 576 -11.19 -11.38 42.48
CA PRO A 576 -9.86 -11.90 42.77
C PRO A 576 -9.88 -13.43 42.83
N GLY A 577 -8.88 -14.07 42.24
CA GLY A 577 -8.76 -15.52 42.13
C GLY A 577 -9.48 -16.13 40.91
N ALA A 578 -10.23 -15.34 40.13
CA ALA A 578 -10.87 -15.80 38.91
C ALA A 578 -9.99 -15.59 37.66
N THR A 579 -10.14 -16.48 36.68
CA THR A 579 -9.53 -16.37 35.34
C THR A 579 -10.60 -15.96 34.33
N TYR A 580 -10.21 -15.09 33.41
CA TYR A 580 -11.04 -14.52 32.36
C TYR A 580 -10.43 -14.85 31.01
N THR A 581 -11.27 -15.20 30.04
CA THR A 581 -10.86 -15.55 28.68
C THR A 581 -11.49 -14.63 27.66
N TYR A 582 -10.79 -14.43 26.54
CA TYR A 582 -11.19 -13.55 25.47
C TYR A 582 -10.69 -14.06 24.11
N PHE A 583 -11.27 -13.56 23.03
CA PHE A 583 -10.94 -13.93 21.65
C PHE A 583 -11.06 -12.74 20.69
N CYS A 584 -10.58 -12.93 19.45
CA CYS A 584 -10.75 -11.97 18.36
C CYS A 584 -11.96 -12.34 17.49
N ARG A 585 -12.86 -11.37 17.27
CA ARG A 585 -14.06 -11.48 16.40
C ARG A 585 -13.77 -11.36 14.91
N ILE A 586 -12.52 -11.06 14.55
CA ILE A 586 -12.04 -11.04 13.17
C ILE A 586 -11.32 -12.36 12.93
N HIS A 587 -10.32 -12.67 13.75
CA HIS A 587 -9.50 -13.88 13.67
C HIS A 587 -9.92 -14.94 14.72
N PRO A 588 -10.82 -15.89 14.39
CA PRO A 588 -11.48 -16.78 15.36
C PRO A 588 -10.53 -17.72 16.13
N PHE A 589 -9.30 -17.90 15.63
CA PHE A 589 -8.28 -18.75 16.24
C PHE A 589 -7.56 -18.08 17.42
N MET A 590 -7.58 -16.75 17.50
CA MET A 590 -6.88 -16.00 18.53
C MET A 590 -7.64 -16.06 19.84
N ARG A 591 -7.00 -16.58 20.88
CA ARG A 591 -7.63 -16.79 22.20
C ARG A 591 -6.64 -16.50 23.31
N GLY A 592 -7.02 -15.64 24.24
CA GLY A 592 -6.19 -15.24 25.36
C GLY A 592 -6.87 -15.43 26.72
N ALA A 593 -6.08 -15.36 27.78
CA ALA A 593 -6.56 -15.37 29.16
C ALA A 593 -5.77 -14.41 30.06
N PHE A 594 -6.39 -13.94 31.14
CA PHE A 594 -5.71 -13.30 32.28
C PHE A 594 -6.37 -13.70 33.60
N ALA A 595 -5.59 -13.70 34.68
CA ALA A 595 -6.07 -14.00 36.04
C ALA A 595 -6.07 -12.74 36.91
N VAL A 596 -7.08 -12.59 37.75
CA VAL A 596 -7.19 -11.43 38.66
C VAL A 596 -6.65 -11.81 40.03
N THR A 597 -5.76 -10.99 40.61
CA THR A 597 -5.17 -11.22 41.94
C THR A 597 -5.76 -10.26 42.98
N ALA A 598 -5.60 -10.57 44.27
CA ALA A 598 -6.10 -9.73 45.36
C ALA A 598 -5.45 -8.32 45.34
N PRO A 599 -6.16 -7.26 45.76
CA PRO A 599 -5.59 -5.91 45.84
C PRO A 599 -4.32 -5.88 46.70
N GLY A 600 -3.24 -5.28 46.19
CA GLY A 600 -1.97 -5.14 46.92
C GLY A 600 -0.95 -6.27 46.72
N ALA A 601 -1.17 -7.19 45.76
CA ALA A 601 -0.29 -8.34 45.53
C ALA A 601 1.07 -8.05 44.84
N HIS A 602 1.41 -6.80 44.47
CA HIS A 602 2.74 -6.49 43.91
C HIS A 602 3.40 -5.25 44.53
N ALA A 603 4.48 -5.49 45.29
CA ALA A 603 5.49 -4.49 45.66
C ALA A 603 6.61 -4.47 44.58
N PRO A 604 7.34 -3.35 44.41
CA PRO A 604 8.18 -3.06 43.24
C PRO A 604 9.47 -3.88 43.23
N GLY A 605 9.77 -4.52 42.09
CA GLY A 605 11.05 -5.17 41.84
C GLY A 605 12.04 -4.19 41.23
N ALA A 606 13.11 -3.90 41.96
CA ALA A 606 14.22 -3.07 41.52
C ALA A 606 14.90 -3.64 40.26
N SER A 607 15.15 -2.77 39.28
CA SER A 607 16.10 -3.03 38.20
C SER A 607 17.49 -3.34 38.80
N PRO A 608 18.32 -4.17 38.14
CA PRO A 608 19.71 -4.36 38.57
C PRO A 608 20.44 -3.01 38.60
N PRO A 609 21.47 -2.83 39.46
CA PRO A 609 22.27 -1.61 39.43
C PRO A 609 22.87 -1.42 38.02
N PRO A 610 23.03 -0.18 37.54
CA PRO A 610 23.68 0.06 36.26
C PRO A 610 25.07 -0.58 36.31
N GLY A 611 25.40 -1.37 35.29
CA GLY A 611 26.80 -1.72 35.04
C GLY A 611 27.64 -0.44 34.89
N PRO A 612 28.97 -0.51 35.05
CA PRO A 612 29.82 0.62 34.75
C PRO A 612 29.51 1.16 33.35
N THR A 613 29.44 2.48 33.22
CA THR A 613 29.11 3.14 31.96
C THR A 613 30.03 2.60 30.84
N PRO A 614 29.47 2.10 29.73
CA PRO A 614 30.26 1.61 28.61
C PRO A 614 31.22 2.71 28.10
N GLY A 615 32.47 2.37 27.82
CA GLY A 615 33.44 3.28 27.18
C GLY A 615 33.45 3.15 25.64
N PRO A 616 34.31 3.88 24.92
CA PRO A 616 34.50 3.69 23.48
C PRO A 616 34.97 2.27 23.15
N ALA A 617 34.70 1.83 21.92
CA ALA A 617 35.28 0.60 21.41
C ALA A 617 36.80 0.72 21.25
N PRO A 618 37.57 -0.37 21.42
CA PRO A 618 39.01 -0.38 21.14
C PRO A 618 39.31 0.02 19.67
N PRO A 619 40.52 0.53 19.37
CA PRO A 619 40.94 0.76 17.98
C PRO A 619 40.90 -0.53 17.14
N THR A 620 40.39 -0.43 15.91
CA THR A 620 40.21 -1.55 14.96
C THR A 620 40.52 -1.07 13.53
N ALA A 621 40.95 -1.98 12.65
CA ALA A 621 41.17 -1.71 11.23
C ALA A 621 39.86 -1.47 10.44
N GLY A 622 39.92 -0.96 9.22
CA GLY A 622 38.75 -0.67 8.38
C GLY A 622 38.33 0.81 8.33
N GLY A 623 39.24 1.71 8.71
CA GLY A 623 39.05 3.16 8.63
C GLY A 623 38.01 3.72 9.59
N GLU A 624 37.82 5.04 9.47
CA GLU A 624 36.85 5.83 10.22
C GLU A 624 35.97 6.65 9.27
N TRP A 625 34.87 7.20 9.77
CA TRP A 625 33.95 8.05 9.02
C TRP A 625 33.62 9.30 9.85
N ARG A 626 34.52 10.28 9.87
CA ARG A 626 34.52 11.41 10.83
C ARG A 626 33.56 12.56 10.49
N SER A 627 33.01 12.57 9.29
CA SER A 627 32.15 13.65 8.79
C SER A 627 31.15 13.12 7.76
N TYR A 628 30.19 13.96 7.34
CA TYR A 628 29.19 13.60 6.33
C TYR A 628 29.80 12.90 5.11
N GLY A 629 30.84 13.50 4.53
CA GLY A 629 31.45 13.07 3.28
C GLY A 629 32.46 11.95 3.38
N HIS A 630 32.66 11.35 4.57
CA HIS A 630 33.84 10.59 4.97
C HIS A 630 35.10 11.47 5.03
N ASP A 631 35.47 12.12 3.92
CA ASP A 631 36.66 12.95 3.76
C ASP A 631 36.35 14.38 3.26
N PHE A 632 37.39 15.22 3.13
CA PHE A 632 37.26 16.59 2.63
C PHE A 632 36.83 16.69 1.18
N ALA A 633 37.21 15.70 0.35
CA ALA A 633 36.78 15.63 -1.04
C ALA A 633 35.31 15.20 -1.17
N ASN A 634 34.67 14.86 -0.05
CA ASN A 634 33.33 14.34 0.06
C ASN A 634 33.16 13.12 -0.86
N THR A 635 34.16 12.23 -0.90
CA THR A 635 34.13 11.04 -1.76
C THR A 635 33.04 10.06 -1.35
N ARG A 636 32.68 10.05 -0.07
CA ARG A 636 31.77 9.07 0.55
C ARG A 636 32.22 7.64 0.24
N ASN A 637 33.53 7.44 0.12
CA ASN A 637 34.16 6.17 -0.19
C ASN A 637 35.09 5.75 0.95
N GLN A 638 34.88 4.55 1.48
CA GLN A 638 35.77 3.99 2.51
C GLN A 638 36.86 3.13 1.85
N ASP A 639 38.01 3.76 1.57
CA ASP A 639 39.14 3.09 0.93
C ASP A 639 39.83 2.05 1.82
N ASP A 640 39.74 2.17 3.16
CA ASP A 640 40.34 1.20 4.10
C ASP A 640 39.49 -0.07 4.29
N GLU A 641 38.30 -0.13 3.69
CA GLU A 641 37.46 -1.32 3.74
C GLU A 641 37.91 -2.35 2.71
N HIS A 642 38.30 -3.53 3.19
CA HIS A 642 38.79 -4.63 2.35
C HIS A 642 38.18 -5.99 2.71
N VAL A 643 37.32 -6.04 3.73
CA VAL A 643 36.69 -7.25 4.27
C VAL A 643 35.30 -7.43 3.68
N ILE A 644 34.43 -6.43 3.78
CA ILE A 644 33.09 -6.44 3.23
C ILE A 644 33.18 -6.00 1.77
N GLY A 645 32.81 -6.85 0.84
CA GLY A 645 32.83 -6.55 -0.59
C GLY A 645 31.83 -7.41 -1.35
N ARG A 646 31.89 -7.39 -2.69
CA ARG A 646 30.92 -8.10 -3.56
C ARG A 646 30.67 -9.58 -3.21
N GLY A 647 31.66 -10.27 -2.65
CA GLY A 647 31.57 -11.71 -2.35
C GLY A 647 30.86 -12.06 -1.04
N ASN A 648 30.67 -11.10 -0.13
CA ASN A 648 30.10 -11.35 1.19
C ASN A 648 29.13 -10.26 1.69
N ALA A 649 28.92 -9.18 0.95
CA ALA A 649 27.93 -8.16 1.31
C ALA A 649 26.52 -8.75 1.49
N ALA A 650 26.14 -9.75 0.70
CA ALA A 650 24.88 -10.48 0.85
C ALA A 650 24.72 -11.19 2.23
N ARG A 651 25.82 -11.40 2.97
CA ARG A 651 25.82 -12.04 4.30
C ARG A 651 25.75 -11.03 5.45
N LEU A 652 25.68 -9.74 5.15
CA LEU A 652 25.50 -8.73 6.19
C LEU A 652 24.23 -9.02 7.00
N ALA A 653 24.41 -9.17 8.30
CA ALA A 653 23.38 -9.33 9.31
C ALA A 653 23.63 -8.33 10.45
N PRO A 654 22.61 -7.94 11.22
CA PRO A 654 22.80 -7.01 12.32
C PRO A 654 23.74 -7.59 13.37
N ALA A 655 24.74 -6.80 13.74
CA ALA A 655 25.55 -7.02 14.91
C ALA A 655 24.88 -6.44 16.17
N TRP A 656 24.23 -5.27 16.04
CA TRP A 656 23.46 -4.63 17.11
C TRP A 656 22.51 -3.56 16.55
N THR A 657 21.47 -3.23 17.34
CA THR A 657 20.47 -2.19 17.05
C THR A 657 20.38 -1.21 18.22
N PHE A 658 20.28 0.08 17.93
CA PHE A 658 20.07 1.16 18.89
C PHE A 658 18.72 1.86 18.65
N SER A 659 18.02 2.23 19.74
CA SER A 659 16.78 3.01 19.72
C SER A 659 16.94 4.27 20.57
N SER A 660 16.66 5.44 19.99
CA SER A 660 16.75 6.72 20.70
C SER A 660 15.75 6.78 21.87
N GLN A 661 14.56 6.23 21.69
CA GLN A 661 13.52 6.18 22.72
C GLN A 661 13.86 5.22 23.85
N ALA A 662 14.36 4.01 23.53
CA ALA A 662 14.78 3.03 24.53
C ALA A 662 15.95 3.55 25.38
N ALA A 663 16.80 4.39 24.78
CA ALA A 663 17.88 5.10 25.46
C ALA A 663 17.40 6.30 26.30
N GLY A 664 16.09 6.57 26.37
CA GLY A 664 15.48 7.69 27.10
C GLY A 664 15.74 9.05 26.46
N GLY A 665 15.98 9.10 25.15
CA GLY A 665 15.94 10.32 24.35
C GLY A 665 14.71 10.33 23.45
N GLU A 666 14.71 11.22 22.46
CA GLU A 666 13.59 11.39 21.52
C GLU A 666 14.11 11.72 20.13
N GLY A 667 13.28 11.47 19.13
CA GLY A 667 13.53 11.88 17.76
C GLY A 667 14.28 10.85 16.93
N ASP A 668 14.32 11.10 15.64
CA ASP A 668 14.89 10.26 14.61
C ASP A 668 16.22 10.79 14.04
N PHE A 669 16.87 9.97 13.21
CA PHE A 669 18.21 10.23 12.68
C PHE A 669 18.17 10.38 11.16
N THR A 670 18.26 11.62 10.68
CA THR A 670 18.36 11.92 9.24
C THR A 670 19.80 12.10 8.77
N GLY A 671 20.73 12.41 9.67
CA GLY A 671 22.16 12.45 9.36
C GLY A 671 22.76 11.06 9.16
N THR A 672 23.77 10.95 8.29
CA THR A 672 24.70 9.81 8.28
C THR A 672 25.38 9.69 9.64
N PRO A 673 25.37 8.52 10.32
CA PRO A 673 26.11 8.31 11.58
C PRO A 673 27.62 8.48 11.39
N VAL A 674 28.27 9.21 12.29
CA VAL A 674 29.73 9.33 12.32
C VAL A 674 30.33 8.19 13.12
N VAL A 675 31.44 7.64 12.63
CA VAL A 675 32.21 6.60 13.33
C VAL A 675 33.63 7.09 13.51
N ALA A 676 34.02 7.39 14.75
CA ALA A 676 35.31 7.98 15.08
C ALA A 676 35.74 7.56 16.49
N ASP A 677 37.03 7.26 16.68
CA ASP A 677 37.65 7.06 18.00
C ASP A 677 36.94 6.01 18.88
N GLY A 678 36.33 5.01 18.24
CA GLY A 678 35.59 3.93 18.90
C GLY A 678 34.13 4.25 19.22
N TYR A 679 33.62 5.40 18.79
CA TYR A 679 32.24 5.83 18.93
C TYR A 679 31.45 5.71 17.62
N VAL A 680 30.15 5.47 17.75
CA VAL A 680 29.14 5.85 16.74
C VAL A 680 28.38 7.05 17.30
N ILE A 681 28.39 8.17 16.58
CA ILE A 681 27.81 9.45 17.04
C ILE A 681 26.76 9.96 16.05
N ALA A 682 25.57 10.29 16.56
CA ALA A 682 24.47 10.82 15.77
C ALA A 682 23.63 11.83 16.54
N GLY A 683 23.15 12.86 15.84
CA GLY A 683 22.21 13.86 16.35
C GLY A 683 20.78 13.57 15.90
N SER A 684 19.80 13.79 16.77
CA SER A 684 18.37 13.62 16.45
C SER A 684 17.69 14.95 16.13
N ASN A 685 16.63 14.88 15.32
CA ASN A 685 15.74 16.00 14.99
C ASN A 685 15.10 16.68 16.22
N ARG A 686 15.12 16.02 17.39
CA ARG A 686 14.66 16.59 18.66
C ARG A 686 15.77 17.23 19.46
N GLY A 687 17.01 17.27 18.98
CA GLY A 687 18.12 17.96 19.64
C GLY A 687 18.85 17.11 20.68
N TRP A 688 18.84 15.79 20.53
CA TRP A 688 19.71 14.89 21.28
C TRP A 688 20.95 14.54 20.46
N VAL A 689 22.10 14.39 21.10
CA VAL A 689 23.30 13.78 20.52
C VAL A 689 23.60 12.53 21.33
N PHE A 690 23.81 11.40 20.66
CA PHE A 690 24.13 10.13 21.28
C PHE A 690 25.52 9.68 20.83
N ALA A 691 26.32 9.17 21.76
CA ALA A 691 27.52 8.41 21.46
C ALA A 691 27.39 6.99 21.98
N LEU A 692 27.63 6.04 21.09
CA LEU A 692 27.52 4.61 21.32
C LEU A 692 28.89 3.97 21.20
N ASN A 693 29.12 2.89 21.94
CA ASN A 693 30.26 2.02 21.70
C ASN A 693 30.11 1.39 20.30
N ALA A 694 31.09 1.59 19.41
CA ALA A 694 30.98 1.17 18.00
C ALA A 694 30.89 -0.36 17.81
N ASP A 695 31.37 -1.15 18.77
CA ASP A 695 31.38 -2.61 18.67
C ASP A 695 30.08 -3.23 19.19
N SER A 696 29.47 -2.64 20.23
CA SER A 696 28.32 -3.20 20.96
C SER A 696 27.01 -2.42 20.84
N GLY A 697 27.04 -1.18 20.35
CA GLY A 697 25.86 -0.31 20.28
C GLY A 697 25.38 0.23 21.64
N GLN A 698 26.10 -0.09 22.73
CA GLN A 698 25.73 0.38 24.06
C GLN A 698 25.93 1.89 24.20
N LEU A 699 24.96 2.56 24.82
CA LEU A 699 25.03 4.00 25.08
C LEU A 699 26.20 4.33 26.02
N VAL A 700 27.12 5.17 25.55
CA VAL A 700 28.23 5.71 26.36
C VAL A 700 27.80 7.00 27.04
N TRP A 701 27.31 7.97 26.25
CA TRP A 701 26.72 9.21 26.75
C TRP A 701 25.61 9.71 25.80
N LYS A 702 24.72 10.55 26.33
CA LYS A 702 23.79 11.36 25.54
C LYS A 702 23.77 12.80 26.07
N ALA A 703 23.65 13.76 25.17
CA ALA A 703 23.58 15.18 25.49
C ALA A 703 22.36 15.82 24.82
N LYS A 704 21.71 16.75 25.50
CA LYS A 704 20.63 17.56 24.94
C LYS A 704 21.17 18.95 24.61
N VAL A 705 20.98 19.41 23.37
CA VAL A 705 21.28 20.80 23.02
C VAL A 705 20.22 21.74 23.61
N PRO A 706 20.56 23.01 23.92
CA PRO A 706 19.64 23.90 24.65
C PRO A 706 18.29 24.13 23.97
N THR A 707 18.28 24.32 22.65
CA THR A 707 17.07 24.63 21.86
C THR A 707 17.23 24.20 20.41
N GLY A 708 16.24 23.54 19.83
CA GLY A 708 16.25 23.16 18.41
C GLY A 708 16.52 21.67 18.15
N GLY A 709 16.65 21.32 16.87
CA GLY A 709 16.85 19.96 16.38
C GLY A 709 18.16 19.81 15.60
N ILE A 710 18.65 18.58 15.43
CA ILE A 710 19.83 18.27 14.62
C ILE A 710 19.38 17.36 13.49
N ASN A 711 19.27 17.92 12.28
CA ASN A 711 18.84 17.19 11.08
C ASN A 711 20.01 16.83 10.14
N SER A 712 21.23 17.24 10.49
CA SER A 712 22.45 17.03 9.70
C SER A 712 23.41 16.04 10.38
N THR A 713 24.42 15.60 9.65
CA THR A 713 25.50 14.79 10.21
C THR A 713 26.40 15.65 11.10
N VAL A 714 26.78 15.12 12.27
CA VAL A 714 27.81 15.74 13.12
C VAL A 714 29.18 15.63 12.47
N ALA A 715 30.16 16.41 12.91
CA ALA A 715 31.56 16.24 12.52
C ALA A 715 32.44 16.05 13.75
N VAL A 716 33.50 15.25 13.64
CA VAL A 716 34.41 14.96 14.75
C VAL A 716 35.83 15.35 14.38
N ASP A 717 36.44 16.21 15.19
CA ASP A 717 37.84 16.59 15.07
C ASP A 717 38.38 17.06 16.43
N GLY A 718 39.67 16.82 16.70
CA GLY A 718 40.36 17.34 17.88
C GLY A 718 39.73 16.95 19.23
N GLY A 719 39.03 15.82 19.33
CA GLY A 719 38.32 15.39 20.55
C GLY A 719 36.98 16.10 20.78
N LEU A 720 36.42 16.75 19.75
CA LEU A 720 35.17 17.49 19.81
C LEU A 720 34.18 17.00 18.75
N VAL A 721 32.90 16.99 19.12
CA VAL A 721 31.75 16.72 18.24
C VAL A 721 31.07 18.05 17.91
N TYR A 722 31.01 18.39 16.63
CA TYR A 722 30.39 19.59 16.11
C TYR A 722 29.02 19.28 15.50
N ALA A 723 27.97 19.92 16.00
CA ALA A 723 26.61 19.73 15.50
C ALA A 723 25.99 21.08 15.09
N ALA A 724 25.44 21.13 13.87
CA ALA A 724 24.60 22.23 13.44
C ALA A 724 23.18 22.02 13.96
N VAL A 725 22.60 23.07 14.56
CA VAL A 725 21.31 23.01 15.23
C VAL A 725 20.32 23.93 14.53
N SER A 726 19.24 23.32 14.04
CA SER A 726 18.06 23.98 13.50
C SER A 726 17.24 24.62 14.61
N ALA A 727 17.06 25.93 14.56
CA ALA A 727 16.39 26.69 15.63
C ALA A 727 15.59 27.88 15.10
N GLY A 728 14.72 27.64 14.11
CA GLY A 728 13.64 28.54 13.70
C GLY A 728 14.06 30.00 13.47
N GLY A 729 14.77 30.27 12.38
CA GLY A 729 15.28 31.61 12.04
C GLY A 729 16.52 32.05 12.83
N ARG A 730 17.02 31.20 13.73
CA ARG A 730 18.23 31.45 14.53
C ARG A 730 19.13 30.21 14.64
N PRO A 731 19.49 29.56 13.52
CA PRO A 731 20.34 28.38 13.55
C PRO A 731 21.70 28.69 14.19
N TYR A 732 22.34 27.69 14.79
CA TYR A 732 23.64 27.85 15.45
C TYR A 732 24.44 26.54 15.42
N VAL A 733 25.71 26.60 15.82
CA VAL A 733 26.58 25.42 15.93
C VAL A 733 26.97 25.22 17.40
N VAL A 734 27.09 23.97 17.82
CA VAL A 734 27.65 23.58 19.12
C VAL A 734 28.87 22.70 18.95
N ALA A 735 29.79 22.76 19.92
CA ALA A 735 30.83 21.76 20.11
C ALA A 735 30.65 21.06 21.46
N LEU A 736 30.65 19.74 21.44
CA LEU A 736 30.59 18.87 22.60
C LEU A 736 31.94 18.18 22.76
N ASP A 737 32.35 17.93 24.00
CA ASP A 737 33.47 17.06 24.30
C ASP A 737 33.14 15.63 23.85
N GLU A 738 33.97 15.03 23.00
CA GLU A 738 33.68 13.73 22.38
C GLU A 738 33.59 12.60 23.41
N ALA A 739 34.41 12.64 24.46
CA ALA A 739 34.44 11.58 25.46
C ALA A 739 33.27 11.64 26.45
N THR A 740 32.70 12.83 26.68
CA THR A 740 31.75 13.07 27.77
C THR A 740 30.40 13.63 27.34
N GLY A 741 30.29 14.15 26.12
CA GLY A 741 29.10 14.87 25.63
C GLY A 741 28.90 16.26 26.25
N VAL A 742 29.86 16.74 27.05
CA VAL A 742 29.75 18.04 27.74
C VAL A 742 29.86 19.17 26.71
N LEU A 743 28.87 20.07 26.70
CA LEU A 743 28.89 21.27 25.87
C LEU A 743 30.10 22.15 26.20
N ARG A 744 31.02 22.31 25.23
CA ARG A 744 32.21 23.16 25.35
C ARG A 744 31.91 24.60 25.00
N TRP A 745 31.24 24.79 23.87
CA TRP A 745 30.81 26.10 23.41
C TRP A 745 29.57 25.98 22.55
N ARG A 746 28.87 27.11 22.43
CA ARG A 746 27.75 27.32 21.51
C ARG A 746 28.01 28.65 20.79
N SER A 747 27.90 28.67 19.46
CA SER A 747 28.05 29.90 18.69
C SER A 747 26.88 30.86 18.95
N ALA A 748 27.07 32.14 18.64
CA ALA A 748 25.94 33.02 18.37
C ALA A 748 25.11 32.45 17.19
N PRO A 749 23.83 32.85 17.02
CA PRO A 749 23.08 32.53 15.82
C PRO A 749 23.88 32.89 14.56
N ILE A 750 24.04 31.92 13.65
CA ILE A 750 24.82 32.11 12.42
C ILE A 750 24.02 32.86 11.33
N ASP A 751 22.70 32.89 11.51
CA ASP A 751 21.77 33.72 10.77
C ASP A 751 20.65 34.21 11.70
N THR A 752 19.99 35.29 11.30
CA THR A 752 18.83 35.88 11.96
C THR A 752 17.73 36.27 10.98
N GLN A 753 17.88 35.95 9.69
CA GLN A 753 16.82 36.11 8.69
C GLN A 753 15.63 35.22 9.06
N ALA A 754 14.42 35.74 8.86
CA ALA A 754 13.21 34.94 8.98
C ALA A 754 13.29 33.75 8.01
N GLY A 755 12.88 32.56 8.49
CA GLY A 755 12.95 31.33 7.72
C GLY A 755 14.36 30.76 7.46
N SER A 756 15.42 31.31 8.06
CA SER A 756 16.76 30.71 8.01
C SER A 756 16.87 29.42 8.85
N ASP A 757 17.51 28.40 8.28
CA ASP A 757 17.77 27.12 8.94
C ASP A 757 19.09 26.47 8.43
N VAL A 758 19.44 25.29 8.95
CA VAL A 758 20.62 24.50 8.59
C VAL A 758 20.27 23.03 8.35
N TYR A 759 20.40 22.58 7.10
CA TYR A 759 20.25 21.16 6.73
C TYR A 759 21.58 20.53 6.26
N GLY A 760 22.52 21.35 5.77
CA GLY A 760 23.89 20.92 5.47
C GLY A 760 24.67 20.54 6.73
N SER A 761 25.73 19.76 6.56
CA SER A 761 26.60 19.32 7.66
C SER A 761 27.84 20.22 7.81
N PRO A 762 28.35 20.46 9.04
CA PRO A 762 29.57 21.23 9.24
C PRO A 762 30.80 20.47 8.72
N VAL A 763 31.74 21.18 8.10
CA VAL A 763 33.04 20.63 7.68
C VAL A 763 34.17 21.42 8.32
N LEU A 764 35.14 20.72 8.90
CA LEU A 764 36.22 21.32 9.68
C LEU A 764 37.55 21.23 8.96
N PHE A 765 38.16 22.37 8.63
CA PHE A 765 39.47 22.41 8.01
C PHE A 765 40.30 23.56 8.59
N ASP A 766 41.54 23.26 8.99
CA ASP A 766 42.51 24.25 9.52
C ASP A 766 41.95 25.12 10.66
N GLY A 767 41.22 24.48 11.59
CA GLY A 767 40.58 25.16 12.73
C GLY A 767 39.36 26.02 12.38
N VAL A 768 38.78 25.85 11.19
CA VAL A 768 37.58 26.56 10.74
C VAL A 768 36.42 25.58 10.52
N VAL A 769 35.28 25.86 11.15
CA VAL A 769 34.00 25.19 10.84
C VAL A 769 33.33 25.96 9.70
N THR A 770 33.06 25.26 8.59
CA THR A 770 32.33 25.79 7.43
C THR A 770 30.93 25.22 7.38
N ILE A 771 29.91 26.06 7.24
CA ILE A 771 28.51 25.65 7.20
C ILE A 771 27.68 26.57 6.29
N GLY A 772 26.78 25.99 5.49
CA GLY A 772 25.82 26.72 4.66
C GLY A 772 24.54 27.07 5.42
N VAL A 773 23.87 28.16 5.03
CA VAL A 773 22.55 28.54 5.55
C VAL A 773 21.49 28.28 4.48
N SER A 774 20.50 27.47 4.85
CA SER A 774 19.34 27.14 4.06
C SER A 774 18.20 28.14 4.26
N GLY A 775 17.34 28.27 3.26
CA GLY A 775 16.21 29.18 3.26
C GLY A 775 14.85 28.49 3.10
N GLY A 776 14.74 27.17 3.26
CA GLY A 776 13.52 26.44 2.92
C GLY A 776 12.26 26.93 3.65
N ALA A 777 12.37 27.38 4.91
CA ALA A 777 11.24 27.97 5.61
C ALA A 777 10.90 29.39 5.11
N ALA A 778 11.89 30.15 4.64
CA ALA A 778 11.67 31.46 4.02
C ALA A 778 11.08 31.32 2.61
N GLU A 779 11.56 30.32 1.87
CA GLU A 779 11.00 29.90 0.60
C GLU A 779 9.52 29.57 0.80
N LEU A 780 9.16 28.66 1.69
CA LEU A 780 7.77 28.29 1.93
C LEU A 780 6.97 29.34 2.73
N GLY A 781 7.60 30.45 3.11
CA GLY A 781 7.02 31.51 3.92
C GLY A 781 6.31 32.61 3.13
N PRO A 782 5.77 33.63 3.82
CA PRO A 782 5.14 34.79 3.19
C PRO A 782 6.11 35.51 2.24
N GLU A 783 5.58 36.15 1.19
CA GLU A 783 6.37 36.93 0.22
C GLU A 783 7.32 37.94 0.89
N THR A 784 6.91 38.54 2.00
CA THR A 784 7.74 39.50 2.76
C THR A 784 9.02 38.89 3.33
N GLU A 785 9.07 37.58 3.56
CA GLU A 785 10.24 36.84 4.02
C GLU A 785 10.99 36.21 2.83
N ARG A 786 10.27 35.57 1.91
CA ARG A 786 10.80 34.97 0.68
C ARG A 786 11.59 35.99 -0.16
N ASN A 787 11.03 37.17 -0.39
CA ASN A 787 11.57 38.16 -1.34
C ASN A 787 12.78 38.93 -0.82
N VAL A 788 13.13 38.75 0.46
CA VAL A 788 14.30 39.40 1.09
C VAL A 788 15.34 38.40 1.55
N PHE A 789 15.04 37.10 1.52
CA PHE A 789 15.97 36.04 1.92
C PHE A 789 17.13 35.95 0.94
N HIS A 790 18.34 35.86 1.45
CA HIS A 790 19.53 35.59 0.65
C HIS A 790 20.46 34.61 1.37
N GLY A 791 20.93 33.61 0.63
CA GLY A 791 21.77 32.53 1.15
C GLY A 791 23.14 32.98 1.63
N SER A 792 23.76 32.17 2.48
CA SER A 792 25.11 32.45 2.96
C SER A 792 25.91 31.20 3.30
N VAL A 793 27.23 31.36 3.33
CA VAL A 793 28.18 30.42 3.94
C VAL A 793 28.85 31.10 5.12
N VAL A 794 28.98 30.36 6.22
CA VAL A 794 29.47 30.85 7.51
C VAL A 794 30.73 30.10 7.92
N PHE A 795 31.71 30.85 8.42
CA PHE A 795 32.99 30.36 8.89
C PHE A 795 33.14 30.69 10.38
N LEU A 796 33.29 29.67 11.21
CA LEU A 796 33.48 29.81 12.66
C LEU A 796 34.85 29.29 13.07
N ASP A 797 35.41 29.89 14.12
CA ASP A 797 36.60 29.37 14.78
C ASP A 797 36.26 28.07 15.53
N ALA A 798 36.92 26.97 15.20
CA ALA A 798 36.57 25.64 15.73
C ALA A 798 36.82 25.50 17.25
N ALA A 799 37.72 26.31 17.83
CA ALA A 799 38.04 26.25 19.25
C ALA A 799 37.02 27.03 20.11
N THR A 800 36.46 28.10 19.57
CA THR A 800 35.64 29.06 20.35
C THR A 800 34.19 29.20 19.87
N GLY A 801 33.89 28.77 18.65
CA GLY A 801 32.61 29.02 17.99
C GLY A 801 32.40 30.48 17.56
N ALA A 802 33.46 31.31 17.60
CA ALA A 802 33.39 32.71 17.20
C ALA A 802 33.23 32.85 15.69
N LEU A 803 32.36 33.77 15.25
CA LEU A 803 32.18 34.09 13.83
C LEU A 803 33.47 34.70 13.27
N LEU A 804 34.10 34.01 12.32
CA LEU A 804 35.25 34.52 11.57
C LEU A 804 34.80 35.34 10.36
N LYS A 805 33.84 34.79 9.59
CA LYS A 805 33.32 35.41 8.38
C LYS A 805 31.94 34.86 8.06
N LYS A 806 31.08 35.72 7.51
CA LYS A 806 29.85 35.35 6.83
C LYS A 806 29.87 35.92 5.43
N THR A 807 29.61 35.09 4.43
CA THR A 807 29.64 35.47 3.03
C THR A 807 28.28 35.20 2.41
N TRP A 808 27.66 36.27 1.89
CA TRP A 808 26.39 36.19 1.18
C TRP A 808 26.61 35.63 -0.22
N THR A 809 25.77 34.68 -0.64
CA THR A 809 25.82 34.13 -2.00
C THR A 809 25.44 35.21 -3.00
N ILE A 810 24.34 35.93 -2.75
CA ILE A 810 23.88 37.08 -3.54
C ILE A 810 24.69 38.34 -3.16
N PRO A 811 25.37 38.99 -4.12
CA PRO A 811 26.05 40.27 -3.92
C PRO A 811 25.12 41.37 -3.39
N THR A 812 25.65 42.30 -2.58
CA THR A 812 24.85 43.35 -1.93
C THR A 812 24.13 44.28 -2.91
N ASP A 813 24.74 44.60 -4.05
CA ASP A 813 24.13 45.41 -5.10
C ASP A 813 22.97 44.69 -5.80
N GLN A 814 23.09 43.37 -6.03
CA GLN A 814 22.01 42.54 -6.55
C GLN A 814 20.89 42.36 -5.52
N TRP A 815 21.22 42.12 -4.26
CA TRP A 815 20.22 42.03 -3.20
C TRP A 815 19.43 43.34 -3.05
N ALA A 816 20.11 44.49 -3.09
CA ALA A 816 19.45 45.81 -3.12
C ALA A 816 18.58 46.03 -4.37
N ALA A 817 18.83 45.29 -5.45
CA ALA A 817 18.02 45.28 -6.67
C ALA A 817 16.90 44.22 -6.67
N GLY A 818 16.65 43.53 -5.54
CA GLY A 818 15.52 42.61 -5.38
C GLY A 818 15.82 41.13 -5.66
N PHE A 819 17.09 40.75 -5.77
CA PHE A 819 17.48 39.34 -5.92
C PHE A 819 17.38 38.60 -4.58
N ALA A 820 16.76 37.42 -4.59
CA ALA A 820 16.53 36.60 -3.39
C ALA A 820 16.75 35.10 -3.68
N GLY A 821 16.94 34.29 -2.64
CA GLY A 821 17.21 32.85 -2.71
C GLY A 821 18.71 32.52 -2.66
N ALA A 822 19.17 31.59 -3.51
CA ALA A 822 20.55 31.11 -3.58
C ALA A 822 21.07 30.57 -2.24
N SER A 823 20.22 29.84 -1.50
CA SER A 823 20.55 29.25 -0.20
C SER A 823 21.58 28.14 -0.32
N VAL A 824 22.31 27.82 0.75
CA VAL A 824 23.30 26.73 0.75
C VAL A 824 22.85 25.67 1.75
N TRP A 825 22.20 24.62 1.24
CA TRP A 825 21.62 23.55 2.05
C TRP A 825 22.34 22.20 1.87
N SER A 826 23.29 22.10 0.94
CA SER A 826 24.21 20.97 0.79
C SER A 826 25.46 21.11 1.68
N THR A 827 26.23 20.03 1.82
CA THR A 827 27.46 19.99 2.61
C THR A 827 28.67 20.43 1.74
N PRO A 828 29.56 21.33 2.21
CA PRO A 828 30.74 21.74 1.44
C PRO A 828 31.75 20.61 1.18
N ALA A 829 32.42 20.65 0.04
CA ALA A 829 33.66 19.90 -0.19
C ALA A 829 34.87 20.84 -0.12
N ILE A 830 35.99 20.37 0.41
CA ILE A 830 37.22 21.15 0.59
C ILE A 830 38.36 20.45 -0.15
N ASP A 831 39.09 21.22 -0.96
CA ASP A 831 40.41 20.84 -1.46
C ASP A 831 41.46 21.34 -0.46
N PRO A 832 42.05 20.46 0.39
CA PRO A 832 42.99 20.87 1.42
C PRO A 832 44.29 21.41 0.83
N SER A 833 44.67 20.93 -0.35
CA SER A 833 45.93 21.27 -1.01
C SER A 833 45.90 22.68 -1.59
N ALA A 834 44.75 23.06 -2.15
CA ALA A 834 44.53 24.38 -2.71
C ALA A 834 43.86 25.34 -1.71
N ARG A 835 43.42 24.84 -0.55
CA ARG A 835 42.67 25.57 0.49
C ARG A 835 41.45 26.26 -0.10
N LEU A 836 40.63 25.50 -0.81
CA LEU A 836 39.42 25.98 -1.48
C LEU A 836 38.22 25.12 -1.09
N ALA A 837 37.09 25.76 -0.80
CA ALA A 837 35.80 25.09 -0.59
C ALA A 837 34.88 25.23 -1.80
N TYR A 838 34.02 24.25 -1.99
CA TYR A 838 33.01 24.20 -3.03
C TYR A 838 31.65 23.90 -2.42
N VAL A 839 30.62 24.63 -2.87
CA VAL A 839 29.24 24.48 -2.40
C VAL A 839 28.27 24.66 -3.56
N GLY A 840 27.20 23.89 -3.57
CA GLY A 840 26.03 24.13 -4.41
C GLY A 840 25.09 25.15 -3.78
N THR A 841 24.48 25.97 -4.63
CA THR A 841 23.46 26.92 -4.22
C THR A 841 22.10 26.54 -4.75
N GLY A 842 21.09 26.98 -4.00
CA GLY A 842 19.71 26.81 -4.36
C GLY A 842 19.17 27.75 -5.42
N ASN A 843 17.89 27.57 -5.70
CA ASN A 843 17.06 28.30 -6.64
C ASN A 843 16.96 29.80 -6.31
N PRO A 844 16.70 30.65 -7.32
CA PRO A 844 16.29 32.03 -7.09
C PRO A 844 14.84 32.05 -6.60
N PHE A 845 14.57 32.77 -5.51
CA PHE A 845 13.20 32.90 -4.99
C PHE A 845 12.36 33.92 -5.76
N GLN A 846 12.99 34.65 -6.70
CA GLN A 846 12.37 35.66 -7.55
C GLN A 846 12.60 35.28 -9.01
N PRO A 847 11.56 34.82 -9.73
CA PRO A 847 11.66 34.41 -11.12
C PRO A 847 12.28 35.47 -12.06
N GLU A 848 12.04 36.73 -11.75
CA GLU A 848 12.45 37.91 -12.53
C GLU A 848 13.89 38.37 -12.23
N HIS A 849 14.45 37.96 -11.09
CA HIS A 849 15.73 38.45 -10.56
C HIS A 849 16.65 37.27 -10.20
N LYS A 850 17.32 36.71 -11.22
CA LYS A 850 18.17 35.52 -11.08
C LYS A 850 19.65 35.87 -10.97
N SER A 851 20.24 35.59 -9.81
CA SER A 851 21.68 35.78 -9.63
C SER A 851 22.46 34.71 -10.41
N PRO A 852 23.60 35.02 -11.02
CA PRO A 852 24.52 34.01 -11.56
C PRO A 852 25.11 33.06 -10.49
N ARG A 853 24.83 33.33 -9.21
CA ARG A 853 25.21 32.52 -8.05
C ARG A 853 24.02 31.77 -7.44
N ALA A 854 22.88 31.74 -8.12
CA ALA A 854 21.78 30.81 -7.86
C ALA A 854 21.86 29.66 -8.87
N ASP A 855 21.41 28.47 -8.49
CA ASP A 855 21.58 27.23 -9.28
C ASP A 855 23.04 27.05 -9.74
N ALA A 856 23.99 27.26 -8.84
CA ALA A 856 25.41 27.36 -9.15
C ALA A 856 26.30 26.57 -8.18
N ILE A 857 27.45 26.13 -8.69
CA ILE A 857 28.58 25.65 -7.90
C ILE A 857 29.48 26.85 -7.61
N LEU A 858 29.67 27.18 -6.33
CA LEU A 858 30.53 28.27 -5.90
C LEU A 858 31.89 27.75 -5.46
N LYS A 859 32.92 28.57 -5.67
CA LYS A 859 34.30 28.34 -5.22
C LYS A 859 34.68 29.42 -4.21
N ILE A 860 35.12 28.99 -3.03
CA ILE A 860 35.38 29.87 -1.89
C ILE A 860 36.82 29.69 -1.40
N ASP A 861 37.51 30.79 -1.09
CA ASP A 861 38.86 30.78 -0.53
C ASP A 861 38.84 30.43 0.96
N MET A 862 39.56 29.37 1.34
CA MET A 862 39.67 28.90 2.73
C MET A 862 41.00 29.26 3.38
N ASP A 863 41.92 29.90 2.66
CA ASP A 863 43.22 30.26 3.23
C ASP A 863 43.10 31.51 4.12
N ARG A 864 43.19 31.32 5.44
CA ARG A 864 43.12 32.40 6.44
C ARG A 864 44.23 33.45 6.30
N SER A 865 45.31 33.15 5.58
CA SER A 865 46.39 34.11 5.31
C SER A 865 46.06 35.05 4.15
N HIS A 866 45.11 34.68 3.28
CA HIS A 866 44.65 35.53 2.20
C HIS A 866 43.64 36.58 2.69
N ALA A 867 43.70 37.78 2.09
CA ALA A 867 42.68 38.80 2.32
C ALA A 867 41.29 38.39 1.78
N SER A 868 41.25 37.43 0.85
CA SER A 868 40.05 36.84 0.27
C SER A 868 39.46 35.70 1.09
N PHE A 869 39.95 35.40 2.30
CA PHE A 869 39.38 34.36 3.15
C PHE A 869 37.84 34.47 3.28
N GLY A 870 37.16 33.38 2.93
CA GLY A 870 35.72 33.25 2.91
C GLY A 870 35.03 33.92 1.72
N GLU A 871 35.73 34.58 0.81
CA GLU A 871 35.15 35.21 -0.38
C GLU A 871 34.87 34.20 -1.49
N ILE A 872 33.78 34.43 -2.23
CA ILE A 872 33.46 33.66 -3.45
C ILE A 872 34.39 34.13 -4.57
N VAL A 873 35.37 33.30 -4.93
CA VAL A 873 36.41 33.58 -5.92
C VAL A 873 36.12 32.95 -7.30
N GLY A 874 35.01 32.22 -7.43
CA GLY A 874 34.53 31.68 -8.69
C GLY A 874 33.13 31.09 -8.58
N ALA A 875 32.44 30.97 -9.70
CA ALA A 875 31.12 30.35 -9.79
C ALA A 875 30.92 29.68 -11.15
N TYR A 876 30.16 28.59 -11.17
CA TYR A 876 29.64 27.95 -12.37
C TYR A 876 28.12 27.81 -12.22
N GLN A 877 27.36 28.45 -13.09
CA GLN A 877 25.90 28.31 -13.10
C GLN A 877 25.51 27.07 -13.91
N GLY A 878 24.70 26.20 -13.32
CA GLY A 878 24.21 24.95 -13.91
C GLY A 878 23.04 25.17 -14.86
N THR A 879 22.12 24.20 -14.88
CA THR A 879 20.84 24.37 -15.61
C THR A 879 20.03 25.45 -14.91
N VAL A 880 19.59 26.46 -15.64
CA VAL A 880 18.78 27.56 -15.08
C VAL A 880 17.31 27.34 -15.37
N GLU A 881 16.46 27.77 -14.44
CA GLU A 881 15.02 27.85 -14.64
C GLU A 881 14.68 28.69 -15.90
N THR A 882 13.80 28.20 -16.77
CA THR A 882 13.29 28.98 -17.92
C THR A 882 11.79 29.16 -17.80
N TYR A 883 11.34 30.35 -17.39
CA TYR A 883 9.92 30.67 -17.29
C TYR A 883 9.39 31.09 -18.67
N GLU A 884 8.58 30.26 -19.32
CA GLU A 884 7.92 30.67 -20.56
C GLU A 884 6.87 31.76 -20.28
N THR A 885 6.91 32.85 -21.06
CA THR A 885 6.00 34.00 -20.97
C THR A 885 4.50 33.66 -21.03
N ALA A 886 4.14 32.49 -21.56
CA ALA A 886 2.75 32.00 -21.62
C ALA A 886 2.28 31.40 -20.27
N MET A 887 3.15 30.72 -19.53
CA MET A 887 2.84 30.16 -18.21
C MET A 887 2.86 31.22 -17.10
N GLN A 888 3.64 32.31 -17.27
CA GLN A 888 3.70 33.46 -16.36
C GLN A 888 2.36 34.22 -16.18
N ARG A 889 1.38 34.02 -17.07
CA ARG A 889 0.06 34.70 -17.04
C ARG A 889 -1.07 33.83 -16.49
N ALA A 890 -0.80 32.57 -16.16
CA ALA A 890 -1.77 31.71 -15.52
C ALA A 890 -1.95 32.14 -14.05
N PRO A 891 -3.19 32.21 -13.51
CA PRO A 891 -3.39 32.56 -12.11
C PRO A 891 -2.69 31.55 -11.21
N CYS A 892 -1.76 32.05 -10.38
CA CYS A 892 -1.09 31.25 -9.37
C CYS A 892 -2.11 30.84 -8.29
N PHE A 893 -2.14 29.56 -7.95
CA PHE A 893 -2.95 29.03 -6.87
C PHE A 893 -2.04 28.63 -5.73
N ASP A 894 -1.98 29.45 -4.67
CA ASP A 894 -1.57 28.96 -3.36
C ASP A 894 -2.56 27.88 -2.96
N THR A 895 -2.08 26.65 -2.72
CA THR A 895 -2.94 25.59 -2.20
C THR A 895 -3.14 25.86 -0.71
N PRO A 896 -4.34 26.27 -0.23
CA PRO A 896 -4.51 26.61 1.16
C PRO A 896 -4.54 25.33 2.00
N GLY A 897 -3.67 25.24 3.03
CA GLY A 897 -3.77 24.19 4.07
C GLY A 897 -2.70 23.11 4.07
N ASN A 898 -1.48 23.37 3.61
CA ASN A 898 -0.37 22.41 3.70
C ASN A 898 0.73 22.80 4.72
N PRO A 899 0.43 22.87 6.03
CA PRO A 899 1.47 23.08 7.04
C PRO A 899 2.32 21.81 7.21
N PRO A 900 3.57 21.93 7.69
CA PRO A 900 4.42 20.79 8.04
C PRO A 900 3.67 19.75 8.90
N PRO A 901 3.87 18.43 8.70
CA PRO A 901 5.08 17.80 8.16
C PRO A 901 4.94 17.06 6.80
N TYR A 902 3.92 17.32 5.97
CA TYR A 902 3.69 16.52 4.76
C TYR A 902 4.45 17.02 3.51
N TYR A 903 5.36 16.19 3.02
CA TYR A 903 6.12 16.27 1.76
C TYR A 903 5.46 15.36 0.69
N PRO A 904 5.60 15.60 -0.64
CA PRO A 904 6.33 16.67 -1.31
C PRO A 904 5.43 17.76 -1.93
N GLN A 905 5.91 19.02 -1.89
CA GLN A 905 5.21 20.19 -2.41
C GLN A 905 6.03 20.91 -3.48
N GLY A 906 6.35 20.19 -4.56
CA GLY A 906 6.90 20.76 -5.80
C GLY A 906 5.85 20.98 -6.89
N ALA A 907 4.61 20.53 -6.69
CA ALA A 907 3.50 20.79 -7.60
C ALA A 907 2.70 22.00 -7.09
N GLY A 908 3.30 23.19 -7.12
CA GLY A 908 2.82 24.35 -6.35
C GLY A 908 2.96 25.71 -7.03
N SER A 909 2.37 25.84 -8.23
CA SER A 909 1.99 27.11 -8.89
C SER A 909 3.07 27.99 -9.54
N CYS A 910 2.72 28.56 -10.70
CA CYS A 910 3.50 29.49 -11.55
C CYS A 910 4.57 28.90 -12.51
N GLY A 911 4.78 27.58 -12.56
CA GLY A 911 5.68 26.95 -13.55
C GLY A 911 7.17 27.03 -13.19
N ASP A 912 7.50 27.13 -11.90
CA ASP A 912 8.84 26.99 -11.34
C ASP A 912 9.20 25.50 -11.15
N MET A 913 10.37 25.06 -11.60
CA MET A 913 10.81 23.66 -11.50
C MET A 913 11.74 23.37 -10.32
N ASP A 914 12.17 24.39 -9.57
CA ASP A 914 13.04 24.26 -8.40
C ASP A 914 14.31 23.41 -8.66
N LEU A 915 15.21 23.89 -9.53
CA LEU A 915 16.36 23.16 -10.06
C LEU A 915 17.68 23.33 -9.26
N ASP A 916 17.65 23.43 -7.93
CA ASP A 916 18.86 23.61 -7.11
C ASP A 916 19.97 22.58 -7.37
N PHE A 917 21.21 22.94 -7.01
CA PHE A 917 22.22 21.95 -6.61
C PHE A 917 21.94 21.46 -5.18
N GLY A 918 21.23 20.34 -5.08
CA GLY A 918 20.84 19.75 -3.80
C GLY A 918 21.79 18.70 -3.23
N ALA A 919 22.54 18.00 -4.08
CA ALA A 919 23.56 17.05 -3.67
C ALA A 919 24.85 17.79 -3.24
N ALA A 920 25.64 17.22 -2.33
CA ALA A 920 26.94 17.79 -1.99
C ALA A 920 27.99 17.55 -3.10
N PRO A 921 28.92 18.49 -3.35
CA PRO A 921 29.93 18.33 -4.40
C PRO A 921 30.92 17.21 -4.09
N ASN A 922 31.43 16.50 -5.11
CA ASN A 922 32.59 15.62 -5.00
C ASN A 922 33.82 16.26 -5.66
N LEU A 923 34.99 16.11 -5.05
CA LEU A 923 36.26 16.49 -5.66
C LEU A 923 37.00 15.27 -6.19
N PHE A 924 37.46 15.36 -7.44
CA PHE A 924 38.21 14.27 -8.07
C PHE A 924 39.16 14.78 -9.16
N ARG A 925 40.04 13.88 -9.63
CA ARG A 925 40.98 14.18 -10.72
C ARG A 925 40.48 13.61 -12.05
N GLY A 926 40.50 14.44 -13.08
CA GLY A 926 40.27 14.02 -14.46
C GLY A 926 41.39 13.12 -14.99
N ALA A 927 41.13 12.41 -16.09
CA ALA A 927 42.13 11.58 -16.75
C ALA A 927 43.34 12.38 -17.28
N ASP A 928 43.17 13.68 -17.50
CA ASP A 928 44.22 14.63 -17.88
C ASP A 928 44.97 15.23 -16.66
N GLY A 929 44.66 14.77 -15.45
CA GLY A 929 45.27 15.21 -14.19
C GLY A 929 44.68 16.48 -13.58
N LYS A 930 43.72 17.13 -14.26
CA LYS A 930 43.07 18.34 -13.75
C LYS A 930 42.24 18.05 -12.50
N GLN A 931 42.21 19.01 -11.58
CA GLN A 931 41.31 18.97 -10.44
C GLN A 931 39.91 19.38 -10.88
N LEU A 932 38.91 18.56 -10.58
CA LEU A 932 37.52 18.72 -10.96
C LEU A 932 36.63 18.76 -9.72
N VAL A 933 35.51 19.47 -9.84
CA VAL A 933 34.37 19.41 -8.91
C VAL A 933 33.15 18.93 -9.67
N GLY A 934 32.48 17.92 -9.14
CA GLY A 934 31.25 17.38 -9.69
C GLY A 934 30.09 17.51 -8.70
N GLU A 935 28.90 17.87 -9.16
CA GLU A 935 27.74 18.04 -8.29
C GLU A 935 26.44 17.69 -9.02
N GLY A 936 25.53 17.03 -8.28
CA GLY A 936 24.22 16.64 -8.77
C GLY A 936 23.18 17.75 -8.63
N GLN A 937 22.43 17.99 -9.70
CA GLN A 937 21.36 18.98 -9.74
C GLN A 937 19.98 18.31 -9.71
N LYS A 938 18.98 18.97 -9.12
CA LYS A 938 17.56 18.55 -9.17
C LYS A 938 17.01 18.42 -10.60
N ALA A 939 17.69 18.99 -11.60
CA ALA A 939 17.42 18.77 -13.02
C ALA A 939 17.65 17.33 -13.51
N GLY A 940 18.17 16.44 -12.66
CA GLY A 940 18.56 15.08 -13.06
C GLY A 940 19.89 15.08 -13.81
N VAL A 941 20.71 16.12 -13.63
CA VAL A 941 21.98 16.32 -14.34
C VAL A 941 23.12 16.35 -13.34
N TYR A 942 24.13 15.52 -13.57
CA TYR A 942 25.40 15.61 -12.85
C TYR A 942 26.37 16.49 -13.65
N HIS A 943 26.78 17.61 -13.07
CA HIS A 943 27.66 18.61 -13.69
C HIS A 943 29.09 18.43 -13.22
N VAL A 944 30.06 18.60 -14.12
CA VAL A 944 31.49 18.55 -13.75
C VAL A 944 32.24 19.75 -14.30
N VAL A 945 33.02 20.39 -13.43
CA VAL A 945 33.65 21.68 -13.64
C VAL A 945 35.13 21.60 -13.30
N GLU A 946 35.99 22.24 -14.10
CA GLU A 946 37.41 22.40 -13.79
C GLU A 946 37.58 23.45 -12.68
N THR A 947 38.18 23.07 -11.55
CA THR A 947 38.25 23.93 -10.37
C THR A 947 39.12 25.17 -10.57
N ALA A 948 40.12 25.10 -11.44
CA ALA A 948 41.02 26.22 -11.72
C ALA A 948 40.28 27.38 -12.41
N THR A 949 39.41 27.07 -13.38
CA THR A 949 38.75 28.07 -14.23
C THR A 949 37.25 28.23 -13.96
N MET A 950 36.64 27.35 -13.18
CA MET A 950 35.19 27.21 -13.01
C MET A 950 34.43 27.07 -14.35
N LYS A 951 35.03 26.36 -15.31
CA LYS A 951 34.41 26.07 -16.61
C LYS A 951 33.96 24.63 -16.68
N GLY A 952 32.73 24.42 -17.15
CA GLY A 952 32.16 23.09 -17.36
C GLY A 952 33.05 22.25 -18.27
N GLN A 953 33.32 21.02 -17.86
CA GLN A 953 34.04 20.01 -18.63
C GLN A 953 33.07 19.06 -19.32
N TRP A 954 32.14 18.50 -18.55
CA TRP A 954 31.10 17.61 -19.04
C TRP A 954 29.90 17.60 -18.10
N GLN A 955 28.78 17.11 -18.61
CA GLN A 955 27.56 16.89 -17.85
C GLN A 955 26.89 15.61 -18.34
N THR A 956 26.20 14.90 -17.46
CA THR A 956 25.44 13.70 -17.82
C THR A 956 24.03 13.80 -17.24
N VAL A 957 23.03 13.63 -18.10
CA VAL A 957 21.64 13.48 -17.69
C VAL A 957 21.46 12.05 -17.20
N VAL A 958 21.15 11.88 -15.93
CA VAL A 958 20.96 10.57 -15.28
C VAL A 958 19.52 10.29 -14.93
N GLY A 959 18.63 11.28 -14.97
CA GLY A 959 17.20 11.13 -14.71
C GLY A 959 16.38 12.34 -15.15
N PRO A 960 15.05 12.27 -15.03
CA PRO A 960 14.18 13.37 -15.41
C PRO A 960 14.37 14.57 -14.46
N PRO A 961 14.15 15.81 -14.96
CA PRO A 961 14.00 16.96 -14.08
C PRO A 961 12.69 16.83 -13.29
N SER A 962 12.69 17.31 -12.05
CA SER A 962 11.52 17.21 -11.19
C SER A 962 11.58 18.28 -10.10
N SER A 963 10.43 18.89 -9.80
CA SER A 963 10.27 19.81 -8.68
C SER A 963 10.26 19.13 -7.31
N VAL A 964 10.28 17.80 -7.28
CA VAL A 964 10.55 17.00 -6.08
C VAL A 964 11.94 16.37 -6.12
N GLY A 965 12.76 16.75 -7.11
CA GLY A 965 14.16 16.37 -7.28
C GLY A 965 14.41 15.31 -8.33
N GLY A 966 15.46 15.55 -9.14
CA GLY A 966 16.23 14.56 -9.88
C GLY A 966 17.34 13.99 -8.98
N ILE A 967 18.48 14.69 -8.87
CA ILE A 967 19.56 14.33 -7.93
C ILE A 967 19.50 15.25 -6.70
N VAL A 968 18.99 14.73 -5.58
CA VAL A 968 18.95 15.44 -4.28
C VAL A 968 19.95 14.84 -3.30
N GLY A 969 20.01 13.51 -3.20
CA GLY A 969 20.92 12.81 -2.32
C GLY A 969 22.37 12.91 -2.80
N SER A 970 23.30 13.10 -1.86
CA SER A 970 24.72 13.24 -2.19
C SER A 970 25.29 12.01 -2.86
N THR A 971 26.11 12.26 -3.88
CA THR A 971 26.79 11.26 -4.69
C THR A 971 28.09 10.78 -4.03
N ALA A 972 28.53 9.57 -4.38
CA ALA A 972 29.81 9.00 -3.98
C ALA A 972 30.76 8.86 -5.18
N TYR A 973 32.07 8.83 -4.91
CA TYR A 973 33.12 8.65 -5.91
C TYR A 973 34.21 7.71 -5.40
N ASP A 974 34.52 6.66 -6.15
CA ASP A 974 35.45 5.59 -5.75
C ASP A 974 36.82 5.65 -6.45
N GLY A 975 37.17 6.79 -7.04
CA GLY A 975 38.35 6.93 -7.90
C GLY A 975 38.09 6.65 -9.39
N LYS A 976 37.04 5.90 -9.75
CA LYS A 976 36.77 5.45 -11.14
C LYS A 976 35.43 5.92 -11.68
N ALA A 977 34.45 6.04 -10.82
CA ALA A 977 33.09 6.39 -11.19
C ALA A 977 32.39 7.15 -10.08
N VAL A 978 31.40 7.93 -10.50
CA VAL A 978 30.46 8.59 -9.61
C VAL A 978 29.23 7.70 -9.47
N TYR A 979 28.65 7.66 -8.28
CA TYR A 979 27.45 6.93 -7.94
C TYR A 979 26.45 7.87 -7.30
N GLY A 980 25.16 7.72 -7.59
CA GLY A 980 24.16 8.60 -7.02
C GLY A 980 22.74 8.06 -7.09
N PRO A 981 21.82 8.68 -6.36
CA PRO A 981 20.40 8.42 -6.48
C PRO A 981 19.71 9.33 -7.50
N VAL A 982 18.54 8.90 -7.98
CA VAL A 982 17.51 9.74 -8.62
C VAL A 982 16.22 9.58 -7.83
N THR A 983 15.61 10.71 -7.49
CA THR A 983 14.49 10.75 -6.55
C THR A 983 13.19 10.20 -7.12
N VAL A 984 12.79 10.59 -8.32
CA VAL A 984 11.62 9.99 -9.00
C VAL A 984 12.05 9.55 -10.39
N PRO A 985 11.84 8.27 -10.79
CA PRO A 985 11.04 7.20 -10.15
C PRO A 985 11.75 6.32 -9.10
N GLY A 986 12.84 6.77 -8.46
CA GLY A 986 13.54 6.00 -7.42
C GLY A 986 14.50 4.95 -7.99
N TYR A 987 15.74 5.36 -8.27
CA TYR A 987 16.81 4.43 -8.66
C TYR A 987 18.19 4.99 -8.33
N VAL A 988 19.18 4.12 -8.34
CA VAL A 988 20.60 4.46 -8.23
C VAL A 988 21.30 4.31 -9.58
N TRP A 989 22.36 5.06 -9.80
CA TRP A 989 23.09 5.11 -11.07
C TRP A 989 24.59 5.22 -10.85
N SER A 990 25.35 4.91 -11.90
CA SER A 990 26.79 5.17 -11.94
C SER A 990 27.23 5.81 -13.25
N ILE A 991 28.15 6.78 -13.19
CA ILE A 991 28.80 7.42 -14.34
C ILE A 991 30.30 7.09 -14.31
N GLY A 992 30.86 6.64 -15.42
CA GLY A 992 32.32 6.49 -15.54
C GLY A 992 33.00 7.84 -15.72
N THR A 993 33.97 8.19 -14.87
CA THR A 993 34.64 9.51 -14.95
C THR A 993 35.57 9.66 -16.16
N SER A 994 35.89 8.57 -16.85
CA SER A 994 36.66 8.58 -18.10
C SER A 994 35.77 8.52 -19.36
N SER A 995 34.65 7.80 -19.31
CA SER A 995 33.70 7.73 -20.43
C SER A 995 32.73 8.91 -20.45
N HIS A 996 32.48 9.53 -19.29
CA HIS A 996 31.42 10.51 -19.05
C HIS A 996 30.03 9.99 -19.43
N GLN A 997 29.85 8.67 -19.39
CA GLN A 997 28.59 8.00 -19.73
C GLN A 997 28.09 7.19 -18.53
N ILE A 998 26.76 7.01 -18.46
CA ILE A 998 26.14 6.09 -17.52
C ILE A 998 26.71 4.69 -17.75
N ARG A 999 27.19 4.07 -16.68
CA ARG A 999 27.66 2.68 -16.64
C ARG A 999 26.51 1.71 -16.43
N TRP A 1000 25.61 2.06 -15.50
CA TRP A 1000 24.43 1.30 -15.14
C TRP A 1000 23.46 2.20 -14.37
N ALA A 1001 22.19 1.79 -14.31
CA ALA A 1001 21.17 2.33 -13.43
C ALA A 1001 20.32 1.16 -12.91
N SER A 1002 19.96 1.18 -11.63
CA SER A 1002 19.30 0.08 -10.92
C SER A 1002 18.22 0.61 -9.98
N PRO A 1003 17.01 0.04 -9.98
CA PRO A 1003 15.92 0.54 -9.16
C PRO A 1003 16.21 0.43 -7.67
N THR A 1004 15.72 1.39 -6.90
CA THR A 1004 15.52 1.26 -5.46
C THR A 1004 14.09 0.77 -5.24
N GLY A 1005 13.87 -0.17 -4.31
CA GLY A 1005 12.58 -0.88 -4.14
C GLY A 1005 11.44 -0.03 -3.57
N ASP A 1006 11.63 1.29 -3.47
CA ASP A 1006 10.78 2.25 -2.77
C ASP A 1006 9.92 3.13 -3.68
N GLY A 1007 10.21 3.20 -4.99
CA GLY A 1007 9.45 3.96 -5.99
C GLY A 1007 9.65 5.48 -5.97
N ALA A 1008 10.16 6.03 -4.87
CA ALA A 1008 10.70 7.38 -4.78
C ALA A 1008 11.78 7.45 -3.68
N HIS A 1009 12.97 7.91 -4.05
CA HIS A 1009 14.18 7.93 -3.22
C HIS A 1009 14.56 9.38 -2.87
N TYR A 1010 13.97 9.91 -1.79
CA TYR A 1010 13.84 11.35 -1.49
C TYR A 1010 15.11 12.03 -0.92
N GLY A 1011 16.30 11.54 -1.25
CA GLY A 1011 17.56 12.24 -0.98
C GLY A 1011 18.53 11.50 -0.07
N GLU A 1012 18.31 10.20 0.13
CA GLU A 1012 19.18 9.31 0.87
C GLU A 1012 20.56 9.26 0.19
N PRO A 1013 21.65 9.63 0.88
CA PRO A 1013 22.97 9.75 0.26
C PRO A 1013 23.65 8.38 0.17
N VAL A 1014 24.39 8.17 -0.92
CA VAL A 1014 25.00 6.87 -1.21
C VAL A 1014 26.42 6.79 -0.63
N ALA A 1015 26.86 5.61 -0.19
CA ALA A 1015 28.23 5.37 0.27
C ALA A 1015 28.85 4.24 -0.56
N VAL A 1016 30.17 4.25 -0.76
CA VAL A 1016 30.87 3.17 -1.47
C VAL A 1016 31.99 2.60 -0.61
N ALA A 1017 32.19 1.30 -0.66
CA ALA A 1017 33.30 0.62 -0.01
C ALA A 1017 33.59 -0.69 -0.71
N ASN A 1018 34.87 -0.98 -1.02
CA ASN A 1018 35.33 -2.27 -1.54
C ASN A 1018 34.49 -2.88 -2.68
N GLY A 1019 34.06 -2.02 -3.61
CA GLY A 1019 33.27 -2.42 -4.78
C GLY A 1019 31.77 -2.61 -4.52
N VAL A 1020 31.25 -2.21 -3.35
CA VAL A 1020 29.82 -2.19 -3.02
C VAL A 1020 29.37 -0.77 -2.77
N MET A 1021 28.26 -0.39 -3.37
CA MET A 1021 27.56 0.86 -3.12
C MET A 1021 26.39 0.59 -2.16
N TYR A 1022 26.23 1.40 -1.12
CA TYR A 1022 25.19 1.29 -0.11
C TYR A 1022 24.29 2.53 -0.13
N THR A 1023 23.00 2.33 0.15
CA THR A 1023 22.04 3.40 0.47
C THR A 1023 21.01 2.88 1.46
N VAL A 1024 20.25 3.78 2.07
CA VAL A 1024 19.02 3.42 2.81
C VAL A 1024 17.84 3.76 1.91
N ASP A 1025 16.86 2.87 1.79
CA ASP A 1025 15.63 3.16 1.04
C ASP A 1025 14.60 3.88 1.92
N LEU A 1026 13.60 4.50 1.29
CA LEU A 1026 12.52 5.17 2.02
C LEU A 1026 11.69 4.20 2.87
N LYS A 1027 11.86 2.89 2.73
CA LYS A 1027 11.13 1.88 3.50
C LYS A 1027 11.88 1.45 4.76
N GLY A 1028 13.09 1.95 4.99
CA GLY A 1028 13.91 1.63 6.16
C GLY A 1028 14.79 0.39 5.97
N PHE A 1029 15.19 0.10 4.72
CA PHE A 1029 16.11 -0.98 4.38
C PHE A 1029 17.48 -0.43 3.99
N LEU A 1030 18.53 -1.15 4.39
CA LEU A 1030 19.86 -1.03 3.82
C LEU A 1030 19.90 -1.80 2.50
N ASP A 1031 20.15 -1.06 1.42
CA ASP A 1031 20.42 -1.61 0.10
C ASP A 1031 21.92 -1.63 -0.20
N GLY A 1032 22.34 -2.60 -1.01
CA GLY A 1032 23.70 -2.70 -1.51
C GLY A 1032 23.75 -3.13 -2.96
N TYR A 1033 24.63 -2.53 -3.76
CA TYR A 1033 24.77 -2.78 -5.20
C TYR A 1033 26.24 -3.00 -5.58
N ASP A 1034 26.52 -3.87 -6.54
CA ASP A 1034 27.85 -4.03 -7.11
C ASP A 1034 28.21 -2.78 -7.92
N THR A 1035 29.27 -2.09 -7.53
CA THR A 1035 29.72 -0.84 -8.17
C THR A 1035 30.07 -1.00 -9.66
N SER A 1036 30.38 -2.20 -10.11
CA SER A 1036 30.79 -2.46 -11.50
C SER A 1036 29.62 -2.68 -12.44
N THR A 1037 28.54 -3.29 -11.96
CA THR A 1037 27.39 -3.71 -12.78
C THR A 1037 26.07 -3.09 -12.39
N GLY A 1038 25.96 -2.51 -11.19
CA GLY A 1038 24.69 -2.04 -10.62
C GLY A 1038 23.83 -3.16 -10.04
N VAL A 1039 24.33 -4.39 -10.03
CA VAL A 1039 23.57 -5.55 -9.55
C VAL A 1039 23.26 -5.42 -8.06
N PRO A 1040 21.99 -5.56 -7.61
CA PRO A 1040 21.67 -5.63 -6.19
C PRO A 1040 22.39 -6.81 -5.52
N LEU A 1041 23.05 -6.54 -4.39
CA LEU A 1041 23.80 -7.50 -3.58
C LEU A 1041 23.13 -7.78 -2.23
N LEU A 1042 22.43 -6.81 -1.66
CA LEU A 1042 21.66 -6.99 -0.43
C LEU A 1042 20.50 -6.00 -0.33
N HIS A 1043 19.52 -6.39 0.48
CA HIS A 1043 18.37 -5.59 0.92
C HIS A 1043 18.05 -6.08 2.35
N ARG A 1044 18.24 -5.24 3.37
CA ARG A 1044 18.21 -5.65 4.79
C ARG A 1044 17.46 -4.64 5.64
N PRO A 1045 16.49 -5.04 6.47
CA PRO A 1045 15.78 -4.09 7.31
C PRO A 1045 16.72 -3.52 8.39
N ILE A 1046 16.66 -2.21 8.61
CA ILE A 1046 17.41 -1.49 9.66
C ILE A 1046 16.62 -1.47 10.98
N ALA A 1047 15.38 -1.94 11.00
CA ALA A 1047 14.54 -1.95 12.21
C ALA A 1047 14.44 -3.34 12.86
N LEU A 1048 15.55 -4.07 13.00
CA LEU A 1048 15.54 -5.42 13.59
C LEU A 1048 15.39 -5.31 15.12
N GLY A 1049 14.16 -5.55 15.58
CA GLY A 1049 13.67 -5.32 16.95
C GLY A 1049 12.43 -4.40 17.03
N ALA A 1050 12.08 -3.74 15.93
CA ALA A 1050 10.75 -3.20 15.69
C ALA A 1050 10.07 -4.11 14.65
N ASN A 1051 9.02 -4.82 15.05
CA ASN A 1051 8.24 -5.64 14.11
C ASN A 1051 7.82 -4.78 12.91
N THR A 1052 8.25 -5.16 11.70
CA THR A 1052 7.93 -4.49 10.42
C THR A 1052 6.49 -4.77 9.97
N GLY A 1053 5.51 -4.47 10.82
CA GLY A 1053 4.13 -4.20 10.41
C GLY A 1053 4.06 -2.75 9.91
N THR A 1054 3.75 -2.58 8.63
CA THR A 1054 3.53 -1.39 7.74
C THR A 1054 4.09 0.01 7.96
N ASN A 1055 4.56 0.44 9.12
CA ASN A 1055 5.24 1.73 9.14
C ASN A 1055 6.63 1.48 8.58
N SER A 1056 6.80 1.76 7.28
CA SER A 1056 8.12 2.00 6.72
C SER A 1056 8.83 2.92 7.70
N THR A 1057 10.01 2.50 8.16
CA THR A 1057 10.87 3.38 8.93
C THR A 1057 11.41 4.38 7.91
N ASN A 1058 10.56 5.33 7.52
CA ASN A 1058 10.89 6.27 6.46
C ASN A 1058 12.22 6.89 6.81
N SER A 1059 13.13 6.89 5.86
CA SER A 1059 14.50 7.28 6.10
C SER A 1059 14.98 8.23 5.03
N TRP A 1060 15.48 9.38 5.45
CA TRP A 1060 16.44 10.23 4.73
C TRP A 1060 17.88 9.95 5.21
N GLY A 1061 18.04 8.97 6.09
CA GLY A 1061 19.30 8.62 6.75
C GLY A 1061 20.36 8.16 5.76
N GLY A 1062 21.62 8.39 6.10
CA GLY A 1062 22.75 7.92 5.31
C GLY A 1062 23.43 6.67 5.89
N VAL A 1063 24.30 6.08 5.07
CA VAL A 1063 25.14 4.95 5.44
C VAL A 1063 26.58 5.42 5.67
N SER A 1064 27.23 4.91 6.71
CA SER A 1064 28.67 4.99 6.89
C SER A 1064 29.28 3.60 6.97
N VAL A 1065 30.48 3.45 6.40
CA VAL A 1065 31.25 2.20 6.44
C VAL A 1065 32.55 2.46 7.17
N ALA A 1066 32.76 1.78 8.29
CA ALA A 1066 33.97 1.93 9.08
C ALA A 1066 34.17 0.66 9.91
N ARG A 1067 35.42 0.38 10.28
CA ARG A 1067 35.73 -0.71 11.22
C ARG A 1067 35.17 -2.07 10.78
N HIS A 1068 35.20 -2.37 9.48
CA HIS A 1068 34.60 -3.59 8.90
C HIS A 1068 33.13 -3.79 9.26
N THR A 1069 32.40 -2.69 9.37
CA THR A 1069 31.01 -2.64 9.79
C THR A 1069 30.28 -1.59 8.94
N VAL A 1070 29.07 -1.93 8.49
CA VAL A 1070 28.18 -0.97 7.82
C VAL A 1070 27.20 -0.44 8.86
N TYR A 1071 27.16 0.88 9.05
CA TYR A 1071 26.24 1.55 9.97
C TYR A 1071 25.18 2.31 9.18
N ALA A 1072 23.92 2.09 9.49
CA ALA A 1072 22.79 2.73 8.83
C ALA A 1072 21.82 3.32 9.86
N ALA A 1073 21.21 4.44 9.52
CA ALA A 1073 20.25 5.15 10.35
C ALA A 1073 18.89 5.31 9.65
N THR A 1074 17.83 5.48 10.45
CA THR A 1074 16.48 5.76 9.94
C THR A 1074 15.86 7.00 10.58
N GLY A 1075 15.20 7.82 9.76
CA GLY A 1075 14.40 8.99 10.18
C GLY A 1075 14.00 9.91 9.03
N ILE A 1076 12.90 10.67 9.21
CA ILE A 1076 12.40 11.72 8.27
C ILE A 1076 12.04 13.02 8.99
N THR A 1077 12.73 13.35 10.07
CA THR A 1077 12.54 14.56 10.90
C THR A 1077 11.20 14.68 11.63
N SER A 1078 10.33 13.67 11.56
CA SER A 1078 9.00 13.70 12.20
C SER A 1078 8.75 12.55 13.16
N GLN A 1079 9.60 11.51 13.15
CA GLN A 1079 9.38 10.34 13.99
C GLN A 1079 9.81 10.62 15.44
N ALA A 1080 9.08 10.01 16.37
CA ALA A 1080 9.36 10.14 17.80
C ALA A 1080 10.54 9.26 18.26
N ASN A 1081 10.88 8.24 17.48
CA ASN A 1081 11.94 7.27 17.76
C ASN A 1081 12.82 7.11 16.51
N GLY A 1082 14.13 6.94 16.72
CA GLY A 1082 15.14 6.77 15.68
C GLY A 1082 15.97 5.52 15.93
N PHE A 1083 16.41 4.89 14.84
CA PHE A 1083 17.22 3.68 14.91
C PHE A 1083 18.58 3.86 14.24
N ILE A 1084 19.58 3.17 14.79
CA ILE A 1084 20.90 2.96 14.17
C ILE A 1084 21.21 1.48 14.26
N VAL A 1085 21.62 0.86 13.16
CA VAL A 1085 22.04 -0.55 13.12
C VAL A 1085 23.43 -0.69 12.53
N ALA A 1086 24.21 -1.56 13.15
CA ALA A 1086 25.48 -2.04 12.65
C ALA A 1086 25.32 -3.40 11.98
N PHE A 1087 25.88 -3.59 10.79
CA PHE A 1087 25.85 -4.84 10.04
C PHE A 1087 27.24 -5.42 9.82
N ARG A 1088 27.39 -6.73 10.01
CA ARG A 1088 28.63 -7.50 9.81
C ARG A 1088 28.36 -8.85 9.11
N PRO A 1089 29.29 -9.39 8.30
CA PRO A 1089 29.08 -10.62 7.54
C PRO A 1089 29.20 -11.92 8.35
N ASP A 1090 29.77 -11.86 9.56
CA ASP A 1090 30.01 -12.97 10.49
C ASP A 1090 29.08 -12.94 11.72
N ALA A 1091 28.20 -11.94 11.81
CA ALA A 1091 27.20 -11.87 12.86
C ALA A 1091 26.19 -13.02 12.69
N THR A 1092 26.11 -13.90 13.69
CA THR A 1092 25.00 -14.83 13.87
C THR A 1092 23.79 -14.08 14.44
N GLU A 1093 22.56 -14.38 13.99
CA GLU A 1093 21.29 -13.88 14.57
C GLU A 1093 21.12 -14.30 16.05
N ASN A 1094 21.96 -13.78 16.94
CA ASN A 1094 21.95 -14.06 18.39
C ASN A 1094 21.48 -12.83 19.21
N GLY A 1095 20.89 -11.83 18.56
CA GLY A 1095 19.99 -10.87 19.20
C GLY A 1095 18.55 -11.25 18.83
N GLY A 1096 17.76 -11.69 19.81
CA GLY A 1096 16.45 -12.34 19.60
C GLY A 1096 15.54 -11.64 18.57
N GLY A 1097 15.33 -12.34 17.46
CA GLY A 1097 14.38 -12.01 16.40
C GLY A 1097 14.32 -13.22 15.46
N GLY A 1098 13.16 -13.85 15.36
CA GLY A 1098 12.99 -15.11 14.64
C GLY A 1098 13.31 -14.99 13.15
N GLY A 1099 13.84 -16.09 12.60
CA GLY A 1099 14.38 -16.18 11.25
C GLY A 1099 13.51 -15.52 10.17
N GLY A 1100 14.06 -14.47 9.58
CA GLY A 1100 13.60 -13.96 8.29
C GLY A 1100 14.05 -14.94 7.22
N GLY A 1101 13.10 -15.72 6.69
CA GLY A 1101 13.33 -16.50 5.48
C GLY A 1101 13.84 -15.57 4.39
N GLY A 1102 15.07 -15.81 3.93
CA GLY A 1102 15.57 -15.15 2.74
C GLY A 1102 14.58 -15.36 1.60
N VAL A 1103 14.17 -14.28 0.94
CA VAL A 1103 13.45 -14.36 -0.33
C VAL A 1103 14.35 -15.15 -1.30
N PRO A 1104 13.92 -16.31 -1.81
CA PRO A 1104 14.71 -17.05 -2.78
C PRO A 1104 14.75 -16.28 -4.10
N GLY A 1105 15.95 -15.84 -4.49
CA GLY A 1105 16.32 -15.57 -5.87
C GLY A 1105 15.81 -14.27 -6.49
N LEU A 1106 16.50 -13.16 -6.23
CA LEU A 1106 16.70 -12.16 -7.28
C LEU A 1106 18.03 -12.49 -7.98
N PRO A 1107 18.05 -12.74 -9.31
CA PRO A 1107 19.29 -13.01 -10.02
C PRO A 1107 20.15 -11.73 -10.09
N GLY A 1108 21.43 -11.86 -9.72
CA GLY A 1108 22.38 -10.76 -9.76
C GLY A 1108 22.93 -10.42 -11.16
N GLY A 1109 22.06 -10.16 -12.14
CA GLY A 1109 22.40 -9.83 -13.53
C GLY A 1109 21.70 -8.56 -14.06
N PRO A 1110 21.99 -8.08 -15.29
CA PRO A 1110 21.22 -7.01 -15.92
C PRO A 1110 19.77 -7.46 -16.10
N THR A 1111 18.83 -6.58 -15.76
CA THR A 1111 17.42 -6.96 -15.59
C THR A 1111 16.49 -5.86 -16.10
N ILE A 1112 15.59 -6.19 -17.01
CA ILE A 1112 14.49 -5.32 -17.44
C ILE A 1112 13.36 -5.44 -16.41
N VAL A 1113 12.74 -4.33 -16.00
CA VAL A 1113 11.67 -4.32 -15.00
C VAL A 1113 10.39 -3.71 -15.56
N ALA A 1114 9.25 -4.38 -15.38
CA ALA A 1114 7.92 -3.77 -15.47
C ALA A 1114 7.52 -3.30 -14.07
N GLY A 1115 7.39 -1.99 -13.83
CA GLY A 1115 7.08 -1.45 -12.52
C GLY A 1115 5.58 -1.22 -12.31
N PRO A 1116 5.12 -0.95 -11.07
CA PRO A 1116 3.71 -0.65 -10.79
C PRO A 1116 3.14 0.44 -11.73
N GLY A 1117 2.08 0.12 -12.48
CA GLY A 1117 1.49 1.03 -13.48
C GLY A 1117 2.21 1.06 -14.84
N ALA A 1118 3.08 0.09 -15.13
CA ALA A 1118 3.74 -0.01 -16.44
C ALA A 1118 2.75 -0.28 -17.58
N TYR A 1119 1.63 -0.95 -17.29
CA TYR A 1119 0.55 -1.18 -18.27
C TYR A 1119 -0.15 0.10 -18.76
N VAL A 1120 -0.03 1.24 -18.05
CA VAL A 1120 -0.59 2.55 -18.44
C VAL A 1120 0.45 3.55 -18.97
N SER A 1121 1.75 3.28 -18.83
CA SER A 1121 2.83 4.24 -19.13
C SER A 1121 3.95 3.64 -20.01
N THR A 1122 4.89 2.86 -19.43
CA THR A 1122 5.95 2.09 -20.12
C THR A 1122 6.72 1.17 -19.13
N TYR A 1123 7.74 0.39 -19.56
CA TYR A 1123 8.64 -0.36 -18.66
C TYR A 1123 9.35 0.58 -17.67
N LEU A 1124 9.54 0.12 -16.43
CA LEU A 1124 10.31 0.84 -15.41
C LEU A 1124 11.79 0.99 -15.81
N THR A 1125 12.30 0.04 -16.60
CA THR A 1125 13.58 0.15 -17.31
C THR A 1125 13.33 0.46 -18.80
N PRO A 1126 13.13 1.72 -19.19
CA PRO A 1126 12.82 2.10 -20.57
C PRO A 1126 14.03 1.93 -21.52
N ALA A 1127 15.25 1.86 -20.97
CA ALA A 1127 16.47 1.54 -21.69
C ALA A 1127 17.35 0.58 -20.87
N MET A 1128 17.96 -0.40 -21.54
CA MET A 1128 18.85 -1.40 -20.95
C MET A 1128 20.06 -1.61 -21.85
N ALA A 1129 21.26 -1.73 -21.28
CA ALA A 1129 22.47 -2.10 -22.01
C ALA A 1129 22.94 -3.49 -21.58
N VAL A 1130 23.25 -4.35 -22.55
CA VAL A 1130 23.70 -5.73 -22.31
C VAL A 1130 24.88 -6.05 -23.22
N ARG A 1131 25.88 -6.79 -22.75
CA ARG A 1131 26.92 -7.32 -23.66
C ARG A 1131 26.33 -8.41 -24.53
N VAL A 1132 26.74 -8.50 -25.79
CA VAL A 1132 26.24 -9.55 -26.70
C VAL A 1132 26.50 -10.94 -26.08
N GLY A 1133 25.42 -11.71 -25.89
CA GLY A 1133 25.45 -13.04 -25.27
C GLY A 1133 25.43 -13.08 -23.74
N GLN A 1134 25.40 -11.94 -23.05
CA GLN A 1134 25.24 -11.91 -21.60
C GLN A 1134 23.78 -12.30 -21.21
N PRO A 1135 23.57 -13.09 -20.14
CA PRO A 1135 22.24 -13.34 -19.60
C PRO A 1135 21.57 -12.02 -19.20
N LEU A 1136 20.32 -11.85 -19.63
CA LEU A 1136 19.48 -10.70 -19.32
C LEU A 1136 18.21 -11.24 -18.72
N ASP A 1137 17.81 -10.77 -17.55
CA ASP A 1137 16.56 -11.18 -16.93
C ASP A 1137 15.48 -10.10 -17.12
N PHE A 1138 14.24 -10.49 -16.91
CA PHE A 1138 13.06 -9.65 -16.89
C PHE A 1138 12.34 -9.90 -15.58
N VAL A 1139 12.08 -8.85 -14.82
CA VAL A 1139 11.33 -8.89 -13.56
C VAL A 1139 10.03 -8.15 -13.77
N ASN A 1140 8.95 -8.74 -13.31
CA ASN A 1140 7.68 -8.04 -13.26
C ASN A 1140 7.38 -7.60 -11.82
N ALA A 1141 7.41 -6.30 -11.57
CA ALA A 1141 7.02 -5.64 -10.32
C ALA A 1141 5.66 -4.93 -10.44
N ASP A 1142 4.92 -5.15 -11.53
CA ASP A 1142 3.58 -4.65 -11.79
C ASP A 1142 2.54 -5.76 -11.58
N LEU A 1143 1.30 -5.38 -11.26
CA LEU A 1143 0.21 -6.34 -11.03
C LEU A 1143 -0.13 -7.16 -12.29
N PRO A 1144 -0.27 -6.55 -13.50
CA PRO A 1144 -0.48 -7.32 -14.73
C PRO A 1144 0.76 -8.12 -15.12
N GLN A 1145 0.58 -9.24 -15.81
CA GLN A 1145 1.71 -9.95 -16.39
C GLN A 1145 2.40 -9.10 -17.45
N HIS A 1146 3.71 -9.28 -17.59
CA HIS A 1146 4.50 -8.59 -18.60
C HIS A 1146 5.54 -9.52 -19.17
N ASP A 1147 6.01 -9.24 -20.37
CA ASP A 1147 7.16 -9.89 -20.98
C ASP A 1147 8.03 -8.84 -21.65
N VAL A 1148 9.11 -9.27 -22.30
CA VAL A 1148 9.96 -8.47 -23.17
C VAL A 1148 9.99 -9.15 -24.52
N VAL A 1149 9.58 -8.47 -25.58
CA VAL A 1149 9.63 -9.00 -26.96
C VAL A 1149 10.32 -8.00 -27.88
N GLY A 1150 11.41 -8.42 -28.53
CA GLY A 1150 12.10 -7.62 -29.53
C GLY A 1150 11.26 -7.39 -30.79
N VAL A 1151 11.30 -6.17 -31.32
CA VAL A 1151 10.60 -5.81 -32.56
C VAL A 1151 11.28 -6.41 -33.80
N ASP A 1152 12.62 -6.44 -33.81
CA ASP A 1152 13.38 -7.03 -34.90
C ASP A 1152 13.19 -8.55 -34.92
N LEU A 1153 13.01 -9.13 -36.11
CA LEU A 1153 12.85 -10.57 -36.30
C LEU A 1153 14.17 -11.24 -36.73
N GLY A 1154 14.36 -12.48 -36.30
CA GLY A 1154 15.43 -13.36 -36.75
C GLY A 1154 15.15 -14.02 -38.11
N PRO A 1155 16.11 -14.78 -38.66
CA PRO A 1155 15.99 -15.47 -39.96
C PRO A 1155 14.85 -16.51 -40.04
N ASP A 1156 14.34 -16.95 -38.89
CA ASP A 1156 13.23 -17.89 -38.71
C ASP A 1156 11.87 -17.20 -38.60
N GLY A 1157 11.82 -15.87 -38.69
CA GLY A 1157 10.60 -15.06 -38.56
C GLY A 1157 10.12 -14.87 -37.12
N GLN A 1158 10.90 -15.26 -36.10
CA GLN A 1158 10.59 -15.06 -34.68
C GLN A 1158 11.29 -13.80 -34.12
N PRO A 1159 10.82 -13.21 -33.00
CA PRO A 1159 11.52 -12.11 -32.32
C PRO A 1159 12.99 -12.44 -32.04
N LEU A 1160 13.89 -11.47 -32.30
CA LEU A 1160 15.33 -11.63 -32.14
C LEU A 1160 15.72 -11.99 -30.69
N PHE A 1161 14.99 -11.42 -29.73
CA PHE A 1161 15.04 -11.78 -28.32
C PHE A 1161 13.65 -11.71 -27.68
N ARG A 1162 13.39 -12.51 -26.65
CA ARG A 1162 12.15 -12.47 -25.87
C ARG A 1162 12.27 -13.10 -24.48
N SER A 1163 11.47 -12.67 -23.51
CA SER A 1163 11.28 -13.39 -22.24
C SER A 1163 10.01 -14.24 -22.25
N LYS A 1164 9.80 -15.00 -21.16
CA LYS A 1164 8.46 -15.48 -20.80
C LYS A 1164 7.61 -14.32 -20.28
N LEU A 1165 6.29 -14.48 -20.43
CA LEU A 1165 5.27 -13.67 -19.76
C LEU A 1165 5.19 -14.12 -18.31
N ILE A 1166 5.39 -13.19 -17.37
CA ILE A 1166 5.55 -13.45 -15.93
C ILE A 1166 4.75 -12.46 -15.08
N GLY A 1167 4.29 -12.89 -13.91
CA GLY A 1167 3.45 -12.13 -12.98
C GLY A 1167 4.22 -11.32 -11.91
N LEU A 1168 3.48 -10.61 -11.04
CA LEU A 1168 4.06 -9.77 -9.99
C LEU A 1168 5.06 -10.57 -9.11
N GLY A 1169 6.27 -10.04 -8.98
CA GLY A 1169 7.38 -10.62 -8.23
C GLY A 1169 8.16 -11.71 -8.96
N GLU A 1170 7.72 -12.14 -10.14
CA GLU A 1170 8.39 -13.19 -10.91
C GLU A 1170 9.56 -12.66 -11.75
N VAL A 1171 10.46 -13.58 -12.11
CA VAL A 1171 11.65 -13.32 -12.95
C VAL A 1171 11.72 -14.32 -14.10
N ALA A 1172 11.98 -13.85 -15.32
CA ALA A 1172 12.24 -14.68 -16.49
C ALA A 1172 13.49 -14.23 -17.24
N THR A 1173 14.25 -15.18 -17.76
CA THR A 1173 15.35 -14.86 -18.65
C THR A 1173 14.85 -14.40 -20.02
N VAL A 1174 15.51 -13.39 -20.58
CA VAL A 1174 15.34 -12.87 -21.94
C VAL A 1174 16.25 -13.67 -22.88
N ASP A 1175 15.67 -14.62 -23.61
CA ASP A 1175 16.36 -15.45 -24.59
C ASP A 1175 16.74 -14.63 -25.83
N GLY A 1176 17.93 -14.89 -26.40
CA GLY A 1176 18.34 -14.32 -27.70
C GLY A 1176 19.34 -13.15 -27.65
N THR A 1177 19.85 -12.80 -26.46
CA THR A 1177 20.91 -11.77 -26.33
C THR A 1177 22.20 -12.11 -27.09
N ASN A 1178 22.46 -13.39 -27.39
CA ASN A 1178 23.58 -13.87 -28.19
C ASN A 1178 23.42 -13.63 -29.71
N ARG A 1179 22.22 -13.28 -30.17
CA ARG A 1179 21.91 -12.98 -31.58
C ARG A 1179 22.00 -11.48 -31.89
N LEU A 1180 22.31 -10.66 -30.89
CA LEU A 1180 22.45 -9.21 -31.04
C LEU A 1180 23.75 -8.84 -31.77
N THR A 1181 23.72 -7.71 -32.48
CA THR A 1181 24.87 -7.13 -33.18
C THR A 1181 25.52 -6.10 -32.26
N PRO A 1182 26.82 -6.23 -31.93
CA PRO A 1182 27.53 -5.25 -31.11
C PRO A 1182 27.41 -3.82 -31.68
N GLY A 1183 27.12 -2.85 -30.81
CA GLY A 1183 26.94 -1.46 -31.17
C GLY A 1183 25.57 -1.10 -31.77
N LYS A 1184 24.64 -2.06 -31.91
CA LYS A 1184 23.28 -1.82 -32.40
C LYS A 1184 22.29 -1.64 -31.24
N THR A 1185 21.34 -0.73 -31.44
CA THR A 1185 20.21 -0.50 -30.53
C THR A 1185 18.95 -1.17 -31.09
N TYR A 1186 18.19 -1.82 -30.22
CA TYR A 1186 16.98 -2.58 -30.53
C TYR A 1186 15.80 -2.05 -29.74
N THR A 1187 14.60 -2.09 -30.32
CA THR A 1187 13.35 -1.78 -29.61
C THR A 1187 12.69 -3.08 -29.14
N PHE A 1188 12.09 -3.06 -27.95
CA PHE A 1188 11.25 -4.14 -27.43
C PHE A 1188 9.93 -3.62 -26.87
N TYR A 1189 8.95 -4.51 -26.71
CA TYR A 1189 7.61 -4.19 -26.22
C TYR A 1189 7.01 -5.37 -25.44
N CYS A 1190 5.92 -5.11 -24.71
CA CYS A 1190 5.17 -6.14 -23.99
C CYS A 1190 4.08 -6.72 -24.89
N SER A 1191 4.01 -8.05 -25.01
CA SER A 1191 3.14 -8.74 -25.95
C SER A 1191 1.65 -8.60 -25.61
N ILE A 1192 1.32 -8.44 -24.32
CA ILE A 1192 -0.06 -8.24 -23.86
C ILE A 1192 -0.38 -6.76 -23.57
N HIS A 1193 0.65 -5.89 -23.55
CA HIS A 1193 0.51 -4.43 -23.42
C HIS A 1193 1.30 -3.71 -24.54
N PRO A 1194 0.77 -3.65 -25.78
CA PRO A 1194 1.52 -3.16 -26.95
C PRO A 1194 1.98 -1.68 -26.88
N GLY A 1195 1.41 -0.90 -25.95
CA GLY A 1195 1.83 0.48 -25.67
C GLY A 1195 3.12 0.60 -24.84
N MET A 1196 3.50 -0.47 -24.14
CA MET A 1196 4.68 -0.53 -23.28
C MET A 1196 5.92 -0.84 -24.13
N ARG A 1197 6.92 0.06 -24.14
CA ARG A 1197 8.08 -0.02 -25.04
C ARG A 1197 9.39 0.33 -24.36
N GLY A 1198 10.45 -0.39 -24.70
CA GLY A 1198 11.79 -0.13 -24.21
C GLY A 1198 12.87 -0.28 -25.27
N THR A 1199 14.09 0.07 -24.90
CA THR A 1199 15.27 0.08 -25.78
C THR A 1199 16.36 -0.81 -25.21
N LEU A 1200 16.87 -1.78 -25.98
CA LEU A 1200 17.99 -2.64 -25.63
C LEU A 1200 19.22 -2.26 -26.46
N ILE A 1201 20.31 -1.85 -25.79
CA ILE A 1201 21.58 -1.46 -26.40
C ILE A 1201 22.55 -2.63 -26.29
N ALA A 1202 22.95 -3.19 -27.43
CA ALA A 1202 23.90 -4.29 -27.49
C ALA A 1202 25.33 -3.75 -27.47
N THR A 1203 26.07 -4.02 -26.41
CA THR A 1203 27.48 -3.61 -26.26
C THR A 1203 28.44 -4.75 -26.61
N PRO A 1204 29.67 -4.45 -27.08
CA PRO A 1204 30.66 -5.46 -27.44
C PRO A 1204 31.04 -6.45 -26.33
#